data_AF-A0A1B7VTZ7-F1
#
_entry.id   AF-A0A1B7VTZ7-F1
#
_cell.length_a   1.000
_cell.length_b   1.000
_cell.length_c   1.000
_cell.angle_alpha   90.00
_cell.angle_beta   90.00
_cell.angle_gamma   90.00
#
_symmetry.space_group_name_H-M   'P 1'
#
loop_
_entity.id
_entity.type
_entity.pdbx_description
1 polymer ?
#
loop_
_entity_poly.entity_id
_entity_poly.type
_entity_poly.pdbx_seq_one_letter_code
_entity_poly.pdbx_strand_id
1 'polypeptide(L)'
;MKQFYNGVFVSGATACVLLAAQPVLAELTRVTDVQLNPIPGGLSVILKTTAGNRPQLFTTKKDKSLVTDVINAQLRLPKGSYFRQEKPAPGIAVIEVKQLNANSIRVTVTGVDTVPNNQPLVGQNNNIILGFTTTANSTVLTNAQPVEKVSPSSANTNNTNPVEKLPVLPATTLESKSGESIKQPDVLIPNPQVIIDGKIAEPAGPNQPYNQAPPFLPRAVAPPVGDITQSTIDTSPSAIDLGTQERVPRLVLRDAPVREVLSLLARAANLNVVYIGGEAEKTPGAEGATKTSQTISLDIENEPVQDVFNYVLRLSGLEANRTGRTIFVGAKLPNSTRDTVMRSLRLNQVTVGVALNFLVGLGAESAVSRERQVTSVNAVAVGAAVSPITQTQTTTETKVETQRIDYKDSTPLLRGLQALGDERTNSVTLIGNPKLVEMATSQLVQLDVRRRQVVVNVKIIDVNLSGIQDSNSSFSFGLGNSYFTNDGGAATFNFGGSRPAKRDEVANSITETPVTTNPLSSANIFVDPINPNTGLPNAGINSNPTQPGVTTFTPGTAGTSTTSVVPTAIDPKTGLPTSYELQTTTTPGTPSRVTYGLPTLYQFPKKFLASLTAQVTSGNAKILTDPTLIVQEGQTANVNLTQEVVGNITLRITDTVGGTRTEKTLDKQKVGLTLNVKIERIDDNGFVSLSVGPTVNSPTGSEDTGNGRISLVAERSIQSGLIRLRDGQTLILSGIIQDQDRTTVSKLPILGDIPLLGALFRKTNRQNERREVIVLLTPQIMDDSERSSYGYNYTPSPQIRQVLERRGVRVQPR
;
A
#
# COMPACT_ATOMS: atom_id res chain seq x y z
N MET A 1 -32.72 -31.82 8.41
CA MET A 1 -33.62 -32.86 7.86
C MET A 1 -34.98 -32.71 8.55
N LYS A 2 -36.08 -32.79 7.77
CA LYS A 2 -37.52 -32.64 8.09
C LYS A 2 -38.09 -31.21 8.23
N GLN A 3 -38.99 -30.93 7.28
CA GLN A 3 -39.90 -29.79 7.14
C GLN A 3 -41.02 -29.83 8.20
N PHE A 4 -41.64 -28.68 8.52
CA PHE A 4 -43.09 -28.44 8.37
C PHE A 4 -43.43 -26.95 8.54
N TYR A 5 -44.59 -26.61 7.97
CA TYR A 5 -45.11 -25.34 7.48
C TYR A 5 -45.72 -24.39 8.52
N ASN A 6 -45.80 -23.11 8.12
CA ASN A 6 -46.80 -22.04 8.38
C ASN A 6 -47.54 -21.95 9.74
N GLY A 7 -47.43 -20.76 10.32
CA GLY A 7 -48.40 -20.21 11.27
C GLY A 7 -48.12 -18.73 11.51
N VAL A 8 -48.73 -17.87 10.68
CA VAL A 8 -48.79 -16.42 10.89
C VAL A 8 -49.61 -16.16 12.15
N PHE A 9 -49.00 -15.55 13.17
CA PHE A 9 -49.73 -14.94 14.28
C PHE A 9 -49.40 -13.45 14.32
N VAL A 10 -50.40 -12.65 13.96
CA VAL A 10 -50.43 -11.19 14.12
C VAL A 10 -51.19 -10.91 15.41
N SER A 11 -50.50 -10.32 16.39
CA SER A 11 -51.01 -9.70 17.62
C SER A 11 -49.76 -9.24 18.38
N GLY A 12 -49.58 -8.04 18.88
CA GLY A 12 -50.35 -6.82 18.98
C GLY A 12 -49.37 -5.77 19.53
N ALA A 13 -49.62 -4.50 19.25
CA ALA A 13 -48.68 -3.40 19.49
C ALA A 13 -48.13 -3.36 20.93
N THR A 14 -46.80 -3.47 21.06
CA THR A 14 -46.04 -3.01 22.22
C THR A 14 -45.12 -1.89 21.77
N ALA A 15 -45.35 -0.69 22.32
CA ALA A 15 -44.53 0.48 22.08
C ALA A 15 -43.13 0.26 22.69
N CYS A 16 -42.12 0.08 21.84
CA CYS A 16 -40.72 0.15 22.23
C CYS A 16 -40.30 1.60 22.43
N VAL A 17 -40.00 2.00 23.67
CA VAL A 17 -39.20 3.22 23.93
C VAL A 17 -37.74 2.83 23.85
N LEU A 18 -37.12 3.12 22.69
CA LEU A 18 -35.68 3.07 22.49
C LEU A 18 -35.04 4.35 23.06
N LEU A 19 -34.42 4.25 24.23
CA LEU A 19 -33.43 5.24 24.67
C LEU A 19 -32.10 4.89 24.01
N ALA A 20 -31.91 5.39 22.79
CA ALA A 20 -30.60 5.40 22.15
C ALA A 20 -29.75 6.50 22.80
N ALA A 21 -28.55 6.13 23.27
CA ALA A 21 -27.49 7.10 23.49
C ALA A 21 -27.23 7.82 22.15
N GLN A 22 -27.51 9.12 22.10
CA GLN A 22 -27.33 9.90 20.89
C GLN A 22 -25.82 10.04 20.65
N PRO A 23 -25.26 9.54 19.52
CA PRO A 23 -23.96 10.02 19.08
C PRO A 23 -24.10 11.52 18.84
N VAL A 24 -23.03 12.30 18.99
CA VAL A 24 -23.01 13.70 18.56
C VAL A 24 -23.37 13.71 17.07
N LEU A 25 -24.65 13.97 16.77
CA LEU A 25 -25.18 13.94 15.42
C LEU A 25 -24.63 15.17 14.71
N ALA A 26 -23.80 14.94 13.70
CA ALA A 26 -23.51 15.98 12.71
C ALA A 26 -24.84 16.51 12.19
N GLU A 27 -25.07 17.82 12.30
CA GLU A 27 -26.32 18.45 11.86
C GLU A 27 -26.52 18.18 10.36
N LEU A 28 -27.71 17.67 10.00
CA LEU A 28 -28.04 17.23 8.64
C LEU A 28 -28.28 18.44 7.74
N THR A 29 -27.55 18.55 6.63
CA THR A 29 -27.64 19.69 5.72
C THR A 29 -28.94 19.64 4.92
N ARG A 30 -29.86 20.59 5.15
CA ARG A 30 -31.16 20.61 4.45
C ARG A 30 -31.04 21.38 3.14
N VAL A 31 -31.32 20.72 2.03
CA VAL A 31 -31.42 21.33 0.70
C VAL A 31 -32.83 21.89 0.51
N THR A 32 -32.96 23.21 0.42
CA THR A 32 -34.25 23.93 0.37
C THR A 32 -34.68 24.33 -1.04
N ASP A 33 -33.74 24.38 -1.98
CA ASP A 33 -34.00 24.80 -3.37
C ASP A 33 -33.01 24.14 -4.34
N VAL A 34 -33.44 23.92 -5.58
CA VAL A 34 -32.61 23.42 -6.70
C VAL A 34 -32.72 24.40 -7.85
N GLN A 35 -31.60 25.03 -8.20
CA GLN A 35 -31.53 25.97 -9.33
C GLN A 35 -30.63 25.42 -10.42
N LEU A 36 -31.06 25.55 -11.67
CA LEU A 36 -30.31 25.15 -12.86
C LEU A 36 -29.84 26.40 -13.58
N ASN A 37 -28.54 26.53 -13.83
CA ASN A 37 -27.96 27.64 -14.57
C ASN A 37 -27.16 27.11 -15.77
N PRO A 38 -27.60 27.34 -17.02
CA PRO A 38 -26.84 26.95 -18.20
C PRO A 38 -25.51 27.71 -18.28
N ILE A 39 -24.42 26.99 -18.55
CA ILE A 39 -23.08 27.56 -18.78
C ILE A 39 -22.61 27.16 -20.19
N PRO A 40 -21.70 27.93 -20.83
CA PRO A 40 -21.17 27.56 -22.14
C PRO A 40 -20.57 26.15 -22.12
N GLY A 41 -21.15 25.22 -22.90
CA GLY A 41 -20.69 23.81 -22.96
C GLY A 41 -21.13 22.92 -21.79
N GLY A 42 -22.11 23.34 -20.98
CA GLY A 42 -22.50 22.60 -19.79
C GLY A 42 -23.72 23.14 -19.02
N LEU A 43 -23.84 22.72 -17.76
CA LEU A 43 -24.86 23.17 -16.82
C LEU A 43 -24.31 23.20 -15.39
N SER A 44 -24.66 24.23 -14.64
CA SER A 44 -24.45 24.30 -13.19
C SER A 44 -25.75 24.00 -12.44
N VAL A 45 -25.70 23.06 -11.49
CA VAL A 45 -26.80 22.74 -10.57
C VAL A 45 -26.45 23.28 -9.19
N ILE A 46 -27.25 24.22 -8.70
CA ILE A 46 -27.05 24.87 -7.40
C ILE A 46 -28.10 24.33 -6.43
N LEU A 47 -27.65 23.65 -5.37
CA LEU A 47 -28.48 23.21 -4.26
C LEU A 47 -28.33 24.21 -3.11
N LYS A 48 -29.38 24.95 -2.78
CA LYS A 48 -29.34 25.86 -1.62
C LYS A 48 -29.47 25.08 -0.33
N THR A 49 -28.61 25.36 0.64
CA THR A 49 -28.56 24.63 1.92
C THR A 49 -28.76 25.54 3.12
N THR A 50 -29.46 25.07 4.15
CA THR A 50 -29.41 25.71 5.48
C THR A 50 -28.09 25.40 6.16
N ALA A 51 -27.63 26.27 7.07
CA ALA A 51 -26.36 26.08 7.79
C ALA A 51 -26.27 24.66 8.37
N GLY A 52 -25.18 23.97 8.05
CA GLY A 52 -24.94 22.55 8.36
C GLY A 52 -23.53 22.15 7.92
N ASN A 53 -23.04 21.01 8.41
CA ASN A 53 -21.71 20.51 8.06
C ASN A 53 -21.58 20.24 6.56
N ARG A 54 -20.40 20.51 5.97
CA ARG A 54 -20.13 20.29 4.54
C ARG A 54 -20.43 18.83 4.14
N PRO A 55 -21.44 18.57 3.30
CA PRO A 55 -21.78 17.21 2.93
C PRO A 55 -20.71 16.60 2.03
N GLN A 56 -20.53 15.28 2.10
CA GLN A 56 -19.63 14.54 1.23
C GLN A 56 -20.35 14.17 -0.07
N LEU A 57 -19.65 14.24 -1.20
CA LEU A 57 -20.22 13.96 -2.52
C LEU A 57 -19.50 12.75 -3.16
N PHE A 58 -20.27 11.77 -3.61
CA PHE A 58 -19.77 10.61 -4.34
C PHE A 58 -20.35 10.60 -5.74
N THR A 59 -19.50 10.68 -6.76
CA THR A 59 -19.95 10.69 -8.16
C THR A 59 -19.59 9.37 -8.84
N THR A 60 -20.55 8.73 -9.49
CA THR A 60 -20.38 7.50 -10.29
C THR A 60 -20.92 7.72 -11.70
N LYS A 61 -20.22 7.22 -12.71
CA LYS A 61 -20.71 7.19 -14.09
C LYS A 61 -21.47 5.88 -14.33
N LYS A 62 -22.70 5.95 -14.83
CA LYS A 62 -23.53 4.78 -15.18
C LYS A 62 -24.25 5.04 -16.50
N ASP A 63 -23.97 4.22 -17.52
CA ASP A 63 -24.51 4.35 -18.88
C ASP A 63 -24.22 5.72 -19.51
N LYS A 64 -25.25 6.50 -19.86
CA LYS A 64 -25.16 7.91 -20.31
C LYS A 64 -25.36 8.92 -19.17
N SER A 65 -25.46 8.44 -17.94
CA SER A 65 -25.79 9.24 -16.76
C SER A 65 -24.61 9.36 -15.81
N LEU A 66 -24.50 10.53 -15.21
CA LEU A 66 -23.61 10.83 -14.11
C LEU A 66 -24.45 10.94 -12.85
N VAL A 67 -24.16 10.10 -11.85
CA VAL A 67 -24.91 9.99 -10.61
C VAL A 67 -24.06 10.51 -9.45
N THR A 68 -24.50 11.56 -8.78
CA THR A 68 -23.84 12.17 -7.63
C THR A 68 -24.69 11.99 -6.38
N ASP A 69 -24.20 11.23 -5.41
CA ASP A 69 -24.81 11.04 -4.10
C ASP A 69 -24.22 12.03 -3.09
N VAL A 70 -25.09 12.82 -2.47
CA VAL A 70 -24.76 13.79 -1.43
C VAL A 70 -25.13 13.18 -0.07
N ILE A 71 -24.12 12.89 0.73
CA ILE A 71 -24.24 12.24 2.05
C ILE A 71 -24.36 13.29 3.14
N ASN A 72 -25.13 12.98 4.18
CA ASN A 72 -25.50 13.90 5.26
C ASN A 72 -26.34 15.09 4.77
N ALA A 73 -27.23 14.84 3.79
CA ALA A 73 -28.13 15.85 3.25
C ALA A 73 -29.58 15.36 3.15
N GLN A 74 -30.53 16.29 3.31
CA GLN A 74 -31.97 16.02 3.16
C GLN A 74 -32.65 17.05 2.26
N LEU A 75 -33.38 16.56 1.26
CA LEU A 75 -34.09 17.33 0.26
C LEU A 75 -35.48 17.75 0.78
N ARG A 76 -35.65 19.05 0.96
CA ARG A 76 -36.87 19.70 1.46
C ARG A 76 -37.27 20.83 0.51
N LEU A 77 -37.80 20.49 -0.66
CA LEU A 77 -38.27 21.48 -1.63
C LEU A 77 -39.73 21.86 -1.36
N PRO A 78 -40.16 23.08 -1.73
CA PRO A 78 -41.56 23.51 -1.59
C PRO A 78 -42.57 22.60 -2.32
N LYS A 79 -42.12 21.87 -3.35
CA LYS A 79 -42.93 20.98 -4.18
C LYS A 79 -42.73 19.47 -3.88
N GLY A 80 -42.05 19.12 -2.78
CA GLY A 80 -41.81 17.73 -2.36
C GLY A 80 -40.33 17.33 -2.28
N SER A 81 -40.05 16.03 -2.13
CA SER A 81 -38.67 15.49 -2.03
C SER A 81 -38.12 14.97 -3.36
N TYR A 82 -38.49 15.63 -4.45
CA TYR A 82 -38.13 15.26 -5.82
C TYR A 82 -38.10 16.48 -6.75
N PHE A 83 -37.12 16.55 -7.64
CA PHE A 83 -37.01 17.54 -8.70
C PHE A 83 -36.57 16.84 -9.99
N ARG A 84 -37.20 17.17 -11.12
CA ARG A 84 -36.80 16.67 -12.44
C ARG A 84 -37.04 17.73 -13.51
N GLN A 85 -36.07 17.88 -14.42
CA GLN A 85 -36.15 18.78 -15.56
C GLN A 85 -35.63 18.07 -16.81
N GLU A 86 -36.41 18.10 -17.89
CA GLU A 86 -35.99 17.57 -19.20
C GLU A 86 -35.37 18.68 -20.05
N LYS A 87 -34.34 18.31 -20.83
CA LYS A 87 -33.58 19.19 -21.74
C LYS A 87 -33.14 20.53 -21.12
N PRO A 88 -32.44 20.54 -19.97
CA PRO A 88 -32.05 21.78 -19.29
C PRO A 88 -30.92 22.57 -19.98
N ALA A 89 -30.11 21.91 -20.81
CA ALA A 89 -29.02 22.54 -21.58
C ALA A 89 -28.67 21.68 -22.81
N PRO A 90 -28.01 22.25 -23.85
CA PRO A 90 -27.50 21.48 -24.97
C PRO A 90 -26.57 20.33 -24.53
N GLY A 91 -26.88 19.11 -24.98
CA GLY A 91 -26.13 17.89 -24.63
C GLY A 91 -26.58 17.19 -23.34
N ILE A 92 -27.53 17.75 -22.57
CA ILE A 92 -28.13 17.12 -21.38
C ILE A 92 -29.58 16.73 -21.68
N ALA A 93 -29.88 15.44 -21.58
CA ALA A 93 -31.21 14.86 -21.80
C ALA A 93 -32.16 15.12 -20.63
N VAL A 94 -31.73 14.83 -19.40
CA VAL A 94 -32.56 14.97 -18.19
C VAL A 94 -31.71 15.15 -16.94
N ILE A 95 -32.25 15.91 -15.97
CA ILE A 95 -31.72 16.01 -14.61
C ILE A 95 -32.78 15.61 -13.61
N GLU A 96 -32.37 14.81 -12.63
CA GLU A 96 -33.19 14.34 -11.53
C GLU A 96 -32.46 14.55 -10.20
N VAL A 97 -33.13 15.14 -9.21
CA VAL A 97 -32.66 15.24 -7.82
C VAL A 97 -33.71 14.61 -6.91
N LYS A 98 -33.35 13.54 -6.20
CA LYS A 98 -34.30 12.80 -5.35
C LYS A 98 -33.71 12.42 -4.01
N GLN A 99 -34.55 12.32 -2.99
CA GLN A 99 -34.14 11.76 -1.70
C GLN A 99 -33.89 10.24 -1.86
N LEU A 100 -32.70 9.77 -1.48
CA LEU A 100 -32.35 8.34 -1.58
C LEU A 100 -32.71 7.59 -0.28
N ASN A 101 -32.41 8.18 0.88
CA ASN A 101 -32.79 7.68 2.21
C ASN A 101 -32.88 8.86 3.19
N ALA A 102 -33.07 8.64 4.50
CA ALA A 102 -33.23 9.72 5.48
C ALA A 102 -32.08 10.77 5.48
N ASN A 103 -30.86 10.38 5.09
CA ASN A 103 -29.64 11.19 5.22
C ASN A 103 -28.86 11.35 3.89
N SER A 104 -29.45 11.06 2.73
CA SER A 104 -28.77 11.24 1.44
C SER A 104 -29.70 11.65 0.30
N ILE A 105 -29.15 12.40 -0.65
CA ILE A 105 -29.80 12.90 -1.87
C ILE A 105 -29.02 12.38 -3.07
N ARG A 106 -29.70 11.97 -4.13
CA ARG A 106 -29.09 11.57 -5.40
C ARG A 106 -29.41 12.59 -6.49
N VAL A 107 -28.38 13.13 -7.13
CA VAL A 107 -28.44 13.96 -8.34
C VAL A 107 -28.03 13.11 -9.53
N THR A 108 -28.90 12.94 -10.52
CA THR A 108 -28.62 12.20 -11.75
C THR A 108 -28.70 13.13 -12.95
N VAL A 109 -27.62 13.22 -13.73
CA VAL A 109 -27.56 14.02 -14.96
C VAL A 109 -27.31 13.09 -16.13
N THR A 110 -28.25 13.01 -17.07
CA THR A 110 -28.15 12.13 -18.24
C THR A 110 -27.82 12.96 -19.46
N GLY A 111 -26.76 12.60 -20.17
CA GLY A 111 -26.39 13.20 -21.45
C GLY A 111 -27.17 12.61 -22.64
N VAL A 112 -27.22 13.33 -23.75
CA VAL A 112 -27.89 12.85 -24.99
C VAL A 112 -27.05 11.76 -25.67
N ASP A 113 -25.77 12.04 -25.91
CA ASP A 113 -24.86 11.15 -26.65
C ASP A 113 -23.69 10.63 -25.80
N THR A 114 -23.16 11.47 -24.90
CA THR A 114 -21.99 11.16 -24.05
C THR A 114 -22.32 11.40 -22.57
N VAL A 115 -21.61 10.71 -21.66
CA VAL A 115 -21.74 10.95 -20.22
C VAL A 115 -21.16 12.34 -19.88
N PRO A 116 -21.90 13.22 -19.20
CA PRO A 116 -21.38 14.51 -18.74
C PRO A 116 -20.21 14.34 -17.77
N ASN A 117 -19.21 15.21 -17.85
CA ASN A 117 -18.11 15.27 -16.88
C ASN A 117 -18.49 16.18 -15.70
N ASN A 118 -18.09 15.79 -14.48
CA ASN A 118 -18.32 16.56 -13.26
C ASN A 118 -17.10 17.41 -12.91
N GLN A 119 -17.31 18.68 -12.57
CA GLN A 119 -16.41 19.44 -11.71
C GLN A 119 -17.21 19.93 -10.50
N PRO A 120 -17.17 19.21 -9.36
CA PRO A 120 -17.82 19.70 -8.15
C PRO A 120 -17.01 20.89 -7.62
N LEU A 121 -17.55 22.11 -7.72
CA LEU A 121 -17.06 23.26 -6.96
C LEU A 121 -17.83 23.32 -5.64
N VAL A 122 -17.20 22.90 -4.55
CA VAL A 122 -17.79 23.03 -3.21
C VAL A 122 -17.85 24.51 -2.84
N GLY A 123 -19.06 25.07 -2.80
CA GLY A 123 -19.33 26.49 -2.65
C GLY A 123 -19.10 27.05 -1.25
N GLN A 124 -18.58 28.29 -1.22
CA GLN A 124 -18.76 29.24 -0.11
C GLN A 124 -20.23 29.72 -0.10
N ASN A 125 -20.72 30.16 1.07
CA ASN A 125 -22.05 30.75 1.29
C ASN A 125 -23.25 29.81 1.06
N ASN A 126 -23.36 28.73 1.85
CA ASN A 126 -24.61 27.95 1.99
C ASN A 126 -25.16 27.29 0.70
N ASN A 127 -24.35 27.10 -0.34
CA ASN A 127 -24.77 26.46 -1.59
C ASN A 127 -23.82 25.32 -1.99
N ILE A 128 -24.37 24.23 -2.52
CA ILE A 128 -23.60 23.16 -3.18
C ILE A 128 -23.74 23.37 -4.69
N ILE A 129 -22.63 23.58 -5.39
CA ILE A 129 -22.62 23.87 -6.83
C ILE A 129 -22.01 22.68 -7.57
N LEU A 130 -22.76 22.09 -8.48
CA LEU A 130 -22.34 20.95 -9.30
C LEU A 130 -22.25 21.40 -10.76
N GLY A 131 -21.03 21.53 -11.28
CA GLY A 131 -20.78 21.86 -12.68
C GLY A 131 -20.70 20.61 -13.54
N PHE A 132 -21.45 20.59 -14.63
CA PHE A 132 -21.47 19.51 -15.62
C PHE A 132 -21.05 20.05 -16.99
N THR A 133 -20.11 19.39 -17.68
CA THR A 133 -19.74 19.73 -19.06
C THR A 133 -19.94 18.55 -20.00
N THR A 134 -20.36 18.83 -21.23
CA THR A 134 -20.71 17.80 -22.24
C THR A 134 -19.63 17.59 -23.30
N THR A 135 -18.60 18.45 -23.33
CA THR A 135 -17.49 18.41 -24.31
C THR A 135 -16.15 18.07 -23.65
N ALA A 136 -15.35 17.19 -24.26
CA ALA A 136 -14.04 16.73 -23.78
C ALA A 136 -12.90 17.79 -23.79
N ASN A 137 -13.21 19.08 -23.98
CA ASN A 137 -12.23 20.15 -23.93
C ASN A 137 -12.23 20.82 -22.55
N SER A 138 -11.36 20.32 -21.68
CA SER A 138 -10.96 21.02 -20.46
C SER A 138 -10.08 22.22 -20.85
N THR A 139 -10.68 23.39 -21.02
CA THR A 139 -9.97 24.67 -20.91
C THR A 139 -10.45 25.40 -19.67
N VAL A 140 -9.47 25.76 -18.85
CA VAL A 140 -9.58 26.42 -17.56
C VAL A 140 -10.40 27.72 -17.66
N LEU A 141 -11.50 27.81 -16.92
CA LEU A 141 -12.13 29.09 -16.58
C LEU A 141 -11.72 29.47 -15.16
N THR A 142 -10.55 30.09 -15.04
CA THR A 142 -10.23 30.95 -13.91
C THR A 142 -10.89 32.30 -14.18
N ASN A 143 -12.00 32.57 -13.51
CA ASN A 143 -12.48 33.93 -13.33
C ASN A 143 -12.90 34.11 -11.87
N ALA A 144 -11.89 34.31 -11.02
CA ALA A 144 -12.04 34.94 -9.72
C ALA A 144 -11.20 36.21 -9.77
N GLN A 145 -11.86 37.36 -9.94
CA GLN A 145 -11.26 38.64 -9.60
C GLN A 145 -11.22 38.78 -8.06
N PRO A 146 -10.13 39.27 -7.47
CA PRO A 146 -9.99 39.40 -6.02
C PRO A 146 -10.80 40.57 -5.46
N VAL A 147 -11.25 40.38 -4.22
CA VAL A 147 -11.84 41.38 -3.34
C VAL A 147 -10.84 42.50 -3.05
N GLU A 148 -11.35 43.74 -3.04
CA GLU A 148 -10.73 44.96 -2.53
C GLU A 148 -9.95 44.76 -1.24
N LYS A 149 -8.74 45.31 -1.19
CA LYS A 149 -8.07 45.65 0.06
C LYS A 149 -7.66 47.12 0.00
N VAL A 150 -8.31 47.89 0.87
CA VAL A 150 -8.07 49.31 1.14
C VAL A 150 -6.60 49.55 1.47
N SER A 151 -6.01 50.57 0.85
CA SER A 151 -4.76 51.19 1.31
C SER A 151 -5.10 52.48 2.07
N PRO A 152 -4.47 52.78 3.21
CA PRO A 152 -4.27 54.14 3.64
C PRO A 152 -2.95 54.69 3.07
N SER A 153 -3.03 55.87 2.46
CA SER A 153 -1.86 56.71 2.20
C SER A 153 -1.48 57.45 3.48
N SER A 154 -0.19 57.46 3.85
CA SER A 154 0.60 58.69 4.05
C SER A 154 2.04 58.38 4.46
N ALA A 155 2.97 58.86 3.62
CA ALA A 155 4.29 59.45 3.90
C ALA A 155 5.17 58.91 5.04
N ASN A 156 6.39 58.43 4.71
CA ASN A 156 7.59 59.26 4.89
C ASN A 156 8.82 58.73 4.13
N THR A 157 9.76 59.66 3.91
CA THR A 157 10.91 59.69 3.00
C THR A 157 12.16 58.91 3.46
N ASN A 158 12.96 58.38 2.51
CA ASN A 158 14.40 58.69 2.30
C ASN A 158 15.15 57.59 1.50
N ASN A 159 15.64 57.99 0.31
CA ASN A 159 17.01 57.85 -0.26
C ASN A 159 17.94 56.72 0.25
N THR A 160 18.77 56.03 -0.56
CA THR A 160 19.38 56.28 -1.90
C THR A 160 20.21 55.04 -2.30
N ASN A 161 20.09 54.52 -3.54
CA ASN A 161 21.10 54.55 -4.65
C ASN A 161 21.70 53.15 -4.98
N PRO A 162 22.34 52.91 -6.16
CA PRO A 162 21.70 52.80 -7.50
C PRO A 162 22.32 51.66 -8.39
N VAL A 163 21.72 51.28 -9.53
CA VAL A 163 22.46 50.84 -10.76
C VAL A 163 21.60 51.09 -12.03
N GLU A 164 22.22 51.66 -13.07
CA GLU A 164 21.77 51.94 -14.47
C GLU A 164 21.17 50.70 -15.21
N LYS A 165 20.14 50.76 -16.10
CA LYS A 165 19.80 51.53 -17.33
C LYS A 165 20.58 51.09 -18.59
N LEU A 166 19.94 50.46 -19.61
CA LEU A 166 19.46 51.00 -20.92
C LEU A 166 19.16 49.80 -21.88
N PRO A 167 18.47 49.92 -23.06
CA PRO A 167 17.11 50.40 -23.32
C PRO A 167 16.28 49.57 -24.34
N VAL A 168 15.07 50.10 -24.58
CA VAL A 168 13.81 49.76 -25.30
C VAL A 168 13.85 49.73 -26.86
N LEU A 169 13.12 48.74 -27.46
CA LEU A 169 12.12 48.71 -28.60
C LEU A 169 12.15 49.76 -29.76
N PRO A 170 11.63 49.47 -31.00
CA PRO A 170 10.17 49.33 -31.25
C PRO A 170 9.68 48.46 -32.45
N ALA A 171 8.36 48.37 -32.55
CA ALA A 171 7.53 47.60 -33.50
C ALA A 171 6.90 48.46 -34.62
N THR A 172 6.50 47.83 -35.74
CA THR A 172 5.32 48.19 -36.58
C THR A 172 5.06 47.13 -37.68
N THR A 173 3.96 46.36 -37.65
CA THR A 173 2.64 46.47 -38.35
C THR A 173 2.58 46.02 -39.83
N LEU A 174 1.73 45.01 -40.15
CA LEU A 174 0.50 45.08 -40.99
C LEU A 174 0.11 43.73 -41.65
N GLU A 175 -1.19 43.41 -41.53
CA GLU A 175 -2.10 42.67 -42.42
C GLU A 175 -1.81 41.25 -42.96
N SER A 176 -2.77 40.34 -42.78
CA SER A 176 -3.25 39.50 -43.91
C SER A 176 -4.67 38.95 -43.68
N LYS A 177 -5.48 39.04 -44.74
CA LYS A 177 -6.76 38.37 -44.95
C LYS A 177 -6.50 37.07 -45.74
N SER A 178 -7.24 36.00 -45.37
CA SER A 178 -7.76 34.87 -46.16
C SER A 178 -6.92 34.21 -47.28
N GLY A 179 -6.76 32.88 -47.22
CA GLY A 179 -6.52 32.02 -48.39
C GLY A 179 -5.67 30.78 -48.10
N GLU A 180 -6.07 29.64 -48.65
CA GLU A 180 -5.55 28.27 -48.42
C GLU A 180 -4.11 27.97 -48.91
N SER A 181 -3.52 26.98 -48.20
CA SER A 181 -2.58 25.92 -48.63
C SER A 181 -1.21 26.29 -49.26
N ILE A 182 -0.12 26.15 -48.49
CA ILE A 182 1.24 25.87 -49.02
C ILE A 182 2.01 24.86 -48.13
N LYS A 183 2.72 23.96 -48.84
CA LYS A 183 3.64 22.87 -48.48
C LYS A 183 4.72 23.19 -47.42
N GLN A 184 5.16 22.14 -46.71
CA GLN A 184 6.39 22.09 -45.91
C GLN A 184 7.66 22.38 -46.75
N PRO A 185 8.70 23.00 -46.17
CA PRO A 185 9.95 23.26 -46.87
C PRO A 185 10.82 22.01 -47.00
N ASP A 186 11.47 21.92 -48.15
CA ASP A 186 12.47 20.93 -48.54
C ASP A 186 13.79 21.21 -47.79
N VAL A 187 14.34 20.19 -47.12
CA VAL A 187 15.64 20.29 -46.42
C VAL A 187 16.72 19.73 -47.33
N LEU A 188 17.56 20.64 -47.82
CA LEU A 188 18.70 20.37 -48.70
C LEU A 188 19.84 19.66 -47.92
N ILE A 189 20.15 18.42 -48.29
CA ILE A 189 21.39 17.73 -47.89
C ILE A 189 22.32 17.71 -49.10
N PRO A 190 23.53 18.28 -49.05
CA PRO A 190 24.48 18.15 -50.15
C PRO A 190 25.09 16.75 -50.13
N ASN A 191 24.93 16.02 -51.25
CA ASN A 191 25.57 14.75 -51.50
C ASN A 191 26.92 15.03 -52.21
N PRO A 192 28.10 14.75 -51.63
CA PRO A 192 29.36 15.03 -52.29
C PRO A 192 29.61 14.02 -53.42
N GLN A 193 29.79 14.52 -54.65
CA GLN A 193 30.22 13.71 -55.79
C GLN A 193 31.75 13.52 -55.75
N VAL A 194 32.22 12.28 -55.63
CA VAL A 194 33.64 11.93 -55.71
C VAL A 194 33.99 11.62 -57.16
N ILE A 195 34.95 12.38 -57.72
CA ILE A 195 35.48 12.21 -59.08
C ILE A 195 36.83 11.49 -58.95
N ILE A 196 37.01 10.36 -59.64
CA ILE A 196 38.29 9.65 -59.75
C ILE A 196 38.60 9.51 -61.24
N ASP A 197 39.78 9.97 -61.67
CA ASP A 197 40.29 9.92 -63.06
C ASP A 197 39.32 10.45 -64.14
N GLY A 198 38.72 11.61 -63.88
CA GLY A 198 37.99 12.37 -64.89
C GLY A 198 36.68 11.76 -65.39
N LYS A 199 36.16 10.72 -64.71
CA LYS A 199 34.81 10.19 -64.93
C LYS A 199 34.02 10.16 -63.62
N ILE A 200 32.73 10.47 -63.72
CA ILE A 200 31.78 10.44 -62.60
C ILE A 200 31.55 8.96 -62.24
N ALA A 201 31.62 8.61 -60.95
CA ALA A 201 31.26 7.26 -60.49
C ALA A 201 29.74 7.05 -60.66
N GLU A 202 29.34 6.19 -61.59
CA GLU A 202 27.94 5.81 -61.80
C GLU A 202 27.44 4.91 -60.65
N PRO A 203 26.20 5.10 -60.16
CA PRO A 203 25.54 4.11 -59.32
C PRO A 203 25.27 2.83 -60.11
N ALA A 204 25.57 1.69 -59.49
CA ALA A 204 25.52 0.35 -60.09
C ALA A 204 24.18 0.04 -60.81
N GLY A 205 24.28 -0.42 -62.06
CA GLY A 205 23.14 -0.90 -62.84
C GLY A 205 22.55 -2.22 -62.31
N PRO A 206 21.33 -2.59 -62.72
CA PRO A 206 20.51 -3.65 -62.11
C PRO A 206 20.98 -5.11 -62.32
N ASN A 207 22.25 -5.38 -62.64
CA ASN A 207 22.74 -6.74 -62.93
C ASN A 207 24.11 -7.10 -62.31
N GLN A 208 24.56 -6.44 -61.24
CA GLN A 208 25.71 -6.95 -60.48
C GLN A 208 25.25 -7.98 -59.44
N PRO A 209 25.91 -9.15 -59.32
CA PRO A 209 25.59 -10.10 -58.27
C PRO A 209 25.86 -9.45 -56.91
N TYR A 210 24.80 -9.26 -56.13
CA TYR A 210 24.90 -8.83 -54.74
C TYR A 210 25.75 -9.86 -54.00
N ASN A 211 26.93 -9.46 -53.53
CA ASN A 211 27.61 -10.21 -52.50
C ASN A 211 26.70 -10.17 -51.27
N GLN A 212 26.05 -11.29 -50.97
CA GLN A 212 25.04 -11.37 -49.92
C GLN A 212 25.70 -11.00 -48.60
N ALA A 213 25.27 -9.89 -48.00
CA ALA A 213 25.46 -9.72 -46.56
C ALA A 213 24.78 -10.91 -45.88
N PRO A 214 25.41 -11.55 -44.87
CA PRO A 214 24.88 -12.75 -44.27
C PRO A 214 23.43 -12.53 -43.80
N PRO A 215 22.54 -13.52 -43.96
CA PRO A 215 21.16 -13.39 -43.52
C PRO A 215 21.15 -13.08 -42.03
N PHE A 216 20.32 -12.11 -41.62
CA PHE A 216 20.13 -11.86 -40.20
C PHE A 216 19.44 -13.08 -39.61
N LEU A 217 19.99 -13.58 -38.51
CA LEU A 217 19.39 -14.65 -37.74
C LEU A 217 17.97 -14.23 -37.35
N PRO A 218 16.97 -15.13 -37.47
CA PRO A 218 15.64 -14.88 -36.95
C PRO A 218 15.74 -14.49 -35.46
N ARG A 219 14.87 -13.59 -34.99
CA ARG A 219 14.68 -13.43 -33.54
C ARG A 219 14.33 -14.80 -32.99
N ALA A 220 14.92 -15.15 -31.85
CA ALA A 220 14.54 -16.36 -31.13
C ALA A 220 13.03 -16.29 -30.85
N VAL A 221 12.26 -17.05 -31.62
CA VAL A 221 10.87 -17.38 -31.30
C VAL A 221 10.98 -18.44 -30.21
N ALA A 222 10.30 -18.22 -29.09
CA ALA A 222 10.29 -19.19 -28.01
C ALA A 222 9.84 -20.54 -28.61
N PRO A 223 10.61 -21.61 -28.42
CA PRO A 223 10.25 -22.90 -28.97
C PRO A 223 8.95 -23.38 -28.32
N PRO A 224 8.21 -24.31 -28.97
CA PRO A 224 7.07 -24.95 -28.34
C PRO A 224 7.48 -25.57 -26.99
N VAL A 225 6.49 -25.62 -26.10
CA VAL A 225 6.60 -25.96 -24.68
C VAL A 225 7.57 -27.11 -24.37
N GLY A 226 8.73 -26.80 -23.76
CA GLY A 226 9.65 -27.81 -23.18
C GLY A 226 11.03 -27.93 -23.82
N ASP A 227 11.29 -27.29 -24.97
CA ASP A 227 12.61 -27.34 -25.62
C ASP A 227 13.54 -26.25 -25.07
N ILE A 228 14.77 -26.63 -24.74
CA ILE A 228 15.84 -25.68 -24.43
C ILE A 228 16.23 -24.98 -25.74
N THR A 229 16.26 -23.65 -25.77
CA THR A 229 16.84 -22.92 -26.90
C THR A 229 18.33 -23.25 -27.01
N GLN A 230 18.69 -24.10 -27.96
CA GLN A 230 20.09 -24.39 -28.27
C GLN A 230 20.58 -23.41 -29.33
N SER A 231 21.63 -22.67 -29.02
CA SER A 231 22.34 -21.82 -29.99
C SER A 231 23.71 -22.43 -30.24
N THR A 232 23.92 -22.98 -31.43
CA THR A 232 25.26 -23.39 -31.88
C THR A 232 26.02 -22.15 -32.32
N ILE A 233 27.07 -21.78 -31.57
CA ILE A 233 27.99 -20.71 -31.94
C ILE A 233 29.23 -21.37 -32.54
N ASP A 234 29.63 -20.90 -33.70
CA ASP A 234 30.88 -21.33 -34.32
C ASP A 234 32.08 -20.78 -33.54
N THR A 235 32.74 -21.63 -32.77
CA THR A 235 33.94 -21.31 -31.98
C THR A 235 35.24 -21.55 -32.75
N SER A 236 35.18 -21.70 -34.08
CA SER A 236 36.39 -21.89 -34.87
C SER A 236 37.33 -20.68 -34.74
N PRO A 237 38.65 -20.93 -34.65
CA PRO A 237 39.63 -19.85 -34.53
C PRO A 237 39.65 -19.00 -35.81
N SER A 238 39.88 -17.69 -35.67
CA SER A 238 40.05 -16.79 -36.80
C SER A 238 41.18 -17.28 -37.72
N ALA A 239 40.88 -17.46 -39.00
CA ALA A 239 41.85 -17.79 -40.03
C ALA A 239 42.10 -16.57 -40.92
N ILE A 240 43.34 -16.39 -41.36
CA ILE A 240 43.69 -15.34 -42.30
C ILE A 240 43.56 -15.90 -43.70
N ASP A 241 42.77 -15.23 -44.54
CA ASP A 241 42.68 -15.56 -45.95
C ASP A 241 43.88 -14.96 -46.71
N LEU A 242 44.71 -15.84 -47.27
CA LEU A 242 45.86 -15.46 -48.10
C LEU A 242 45.47 -15.20 -49.56
N GLY A 243 44.26 -15.53 -49.98
CA GLY A 243 43.76 -15.32 -51.35
C GLY A 243 44.50 -16.14 -52.39
N THR A 244 45.09 -17.28 -52.00
CA THR A 244 45.77 -18.22 -52.90
C THR A 244 45.28 -19.65 -52.63
N GLN A 245 45.18 -20.45 -53.68
CA GLN A 245 44.90 -21.88 -53.61
C GLN A 245 46.15 -22.74 -53.85
N GLU A 246 47.33 -22.12 -53.82
CA GLU A 246 48.60 -22.81 -54.00
C GLU A 246 48.82 -23.85 -52.90
N ARG A 247 49.32 -25.02 -53.29
CA ARG A 247 49.49 -26.18 -52.41
C ARG A 247 50.97 -26.44 -52.18
N VAL A 248 51.31 -26.84 -50.95
CA VAL A 248 52.65 -27.27 -50.59
C VAL A 248 52.75 -28.77 -50.87
N PRO A 249 53.54 -29.23 -51.87
CA PRO A 249 53.58 -30.63 -52.26
C PRO A 249 54.11 -31.51 -51.12
N ARG A 250 55.27 -31.17 -50.53
CA ARG A 250 55.78 -31.74 -49.28
C ARG A 250 56.72 -30.76 -48.61
N LEU A 251 56.52 -30.49 -47.33
CA LEU A 251 57.37 -29.61 -46.52
C LEU A 251 57.68 -30.27 -45.19
N VAL A 252 58.96 -30.58 -44.98
CA VAL A 252 59.48 -31.15 -43.74
C VAL A 252 60.45 -30.15 -43.13
N LEU A 253 60.12 -29.67 -41.95
CA LEU A 253 60.92 -28.72 -41.18
C LEU A 253 61.14 -29.31 -39.78
N ARG A 254 62.37 -29.22 -39.28
CA ARG A 254 62.74 -29.65 -37.93
C ARG A 254 63.35 -28.48 -37.21
N ASP A 255 62.72 -28.09 -36.09
CA ASP A 255 63.11 -26.97 -35.24
C ASP A 255 63.38 -25.67 -36.01
N ALA A 256 62.63 -25.43 -37.08
CA ALA A 256 62.79 -24.25 -37.91
C ALA A 256 62.24 -23.01 -37.19
N PRO A 257 62.92 -21.85 -37.26
CA PRO A 257 62.42 -20.63 -36.63
C PRO A 257 61.12 -20.19 -37.32
N VAL A 258 60.06 -19.96 -36.54
CA VAL A 258 58.70 -19.65 -37.02
C VAL A 258 58.68 -18.50 -38.04
N ARG A 259 59.55 -17.50 -37.87
CA ARG A 259 59.66 -16.35 -38.79
C ARG A 259 60.09 -16.76 -40.20
N GLU A 260 61.05 -17.67 -40.31
CA GLU A 260 61.53 -18.14 -41.61
C GLU A 260 60.44 -18.97 -42.29
N VAL A 261 59.76 -19.84 -41.53
CA VAL A 261 58.65 -20.66 -42.02
C VAL A 261 57.52 -19.79 -42.56
N LEU A 262 57.05 -18.80 -41.78
CA LEU A 262 56.01 -17.88 -42.21
C LEU A 262 56.45 -17.00 -43.39
N SER A 263 57.73 -16.61 -43.48
CA SER A 263 58.24 -15.84 -44.62
C SER A 263 58.33 -16.67 -45.90
N LEU A 264 58.67 -17.96 -45.79
CA LEU A 264 58.72 -18.91 -46.89
C LEU A 264 57.31 -19.17 -47.43
N LEU A 265 56.36 -19.43 -46.53
CA LEU A 265 54.96 -19.69 -46.89
C LEU A 265 54.30 -18.46 -47.53
N ALA A 266 54.53 -17.27 -46.99
CA ALA A 266 54.00 -16.05 -47.59
C ALA A 266 54.63 -15.74 -48.96
N ARG A 267 55.93 -16.02 -49.13
CA ARG A 267 56.59 -15.90 -50.44
C ARG A 267 56.03 -16.88 -51.45
N ALA A 268 55.75 -18.12 -51.03
CA ALA A 268 55.05 -19.10 -51.85
C ALA A 268 53.65 -18.57 -52.24
N ALA A 269 52.95 -17.89 -51.33
CA ALA A 269 51.67 -17.24 -51.61
C ALA A 269 51.77 -15.90 -52.41
N ASN A 270 52.98 -15.49 -52.85
CA ASN A 270 53.23 -14.20 -53.51
C ASN A 270 52.84 -12.97 -52.66
N LEU A 271 53.03 -13.05 -51.34
CA LEU A 271 52.75 -12.01 -50.35
C LEU A 271 54.03 -11.56 -49.63
N ASN A 272 54.05 -10.30 -49.22
CA ASN A 272 55.10 -9.73 -48.37
C ASN A 272 54.79 -10.01 -46.90
N VAL A 273 55.81 -10.22 -46.06
CA VAL A 273 55.62 -10.33 -44.61
C VAL A 273 56.45 -9.28 -43.89
N VAL A 274 55.83 -8.64 -42.91
CA VAL A 274 56.46 -7.67 -42.02
C VAL A 274 56.32 -8.19 -40.60
N TYR A 275 57.44 -8.36 -39.92
CA TYR A 275 57.47 -8.83 -38.54
C TYR A 275 57.61 -7.67 -37.57
N ILE A 276 56.82 -7.70 -36.50
CA ILE A 276 56.86 -6.73 -35.42
C ILE A 276 57.39 -7.45 -34.18
N GLY A 277 58.65 -7.15 -33.84
CA GLY A 277 59.36 -7.74 -32.71
C GLY A 277 60.86 -7.77 -32.98
N GLY A 278 61.61 -7.02 -32.19
CA GLY A 278 63.06 -6.97 -32.30
C GLY A 278 63.68 -8.36 -32.25
N GLU A 279 64.70 -8.59 -33.08
CA GLU A 279 65.80 -9.42 -32.61
C GLU A 279 66.26 -8.83 -31.29
N ALA A 280 66.29 -9.65 -30.24
CA ALA A 280 67.03 -9.28 -29.06
C ALA A 280 68.49 -9.17 -29.51
N GLU A 281 68.98 -7.95 -29.75
CA GLU A 281 70.41 -7.72 -29.73
C GLU A 281 70.94 -8.29 -28.42
N LYS A 282 71.89 -9.22 -28.52
CA LYS A 282 72.68 -9.64 -27.38
C LYS A 282 73.34 -8.39 -26.80
N THR A 283 72.91 -7.97 -25.62
CA THR A 283 73.77 -7.13 -24.78
C THR A 283 74.94 -8.00 -24.34
N PRO A 284 76.20 -7.68 -24.70
CA PRO A 284 77.34 -8.49 -24.30
C PRO A 284 77.55 -8.27 -22.79
N GLY A 285 77.18 -9.26 -21.96
CA GLY A 285 77.51 -9.24 -20.53
C GLY A 285 76.50 -9.83 -19.54
N ALA A 286 75.35 -10.37 -19.95
CA ALA A 286 74.43 -11.03 -19.03
C ALA A 286 74.23 -12.50 -19.39
N GLU A 287 74.91 -13.39 -18.66
CA GLU A 287 74.60 -14.81 -18.64
C GLU A 287 73.20 -15.03 -18.03
N GLY A 288 72.37 -15.84 -18.69
CA GLY A 288 71.25 -16.50 -18.02
C GLY A 288 69.82 -16.28 -18.55
N ALA A 289 69.60 -15.63 -19.70
CA ALA A 289 68.26 -15.64 -20.32
C ALA A 289 68.33 -15.91 -21.82
N THR A 290 68.46 -17.19 -22.19
CA THR A 290 68.22 -17.67 -23.55
C THR A 290 66.75 -17.46 -23.88
N LYS A 291 66.39 -16.30 -24.44
CA LYS A 291 65.05 -16.08 -25.00
C LYS A 291 64.97 -16.80 -26.35
N THR A 292 64.43 -18.01 -26.30
CA THR A 292 64.23 -18.91 -27.43
C THR A 292 63.39 -18.23 -28.51
N SER A 293 63.93 -18.08 -29.71
CA SER A 293 63.10 -17.90 -30.91
C SER A 293 62.14 -19.09 -30.97
N GLN A 294 60.84 -18.85 -31.14
CA GLN A 294 59.89 -19.95 -31.26
C GLN A 294 60.26 -20.79 -32.48
N THR A 295 60.61 -22.05 -32.25
CA THR A 295 60.87 -23.04 -33.28
C THR A 295 59.64 -23.91 -33.49
N ILE A 296 59.45 -24.38 -34.72
CA ILE A 296 58.36 -25.28 -35.07
C ILE A 296 58.90 -26.43 -35.92
N SER A 297 58.45 -27.63 -35.59
CA SER A 297 58.69 -28.83 -36.38
C SER A 297 57.39 -29.17 -37.12
N LEU A 298 57.47 -29.36 -38.43
CA LEU A 298 56.31 -29.50 -39.30
C LEU A 298 56.58 -30.57 -40.37
N ASP A 299 55.64 -31.48 -40.56
CA ASP A 299 55.64 -32.48 -41.64
C ASP A 299 54.26 -32.46 -42.30
N ILE A 300 54.18 -31.85 -43.48
CA ILE A 300 52.92 -31.66 -44.20
C ILE A 300 53.10 -32.05 -45.67
N GLU A 301 52.10 -32.71 -46.23
CA GLU A 301 52.03 -33.15 -47.63
C GLU A 301 50.68 -32.73 -48.24
N ASN A 302 50.72 -32.16 -49.46
CA ASN A 302 49.55 -31.79 -50.26
C ASN A 302 48.51 -30.84 -49.60
N GLU A 303 48.95 -29.94 -48.72
CA GLU A 303 48.07 -29.00 -48.00
C GLU A 303 48.10 -27.59 -48.63
N PRO A 304 46.98 -26.83 -48.61
CA PRO A 304 46.98 -25.43 -49.06
C PRO A 304 47.93 -24.55 -48.23
N VAL A 305 48.68 -23.65 -48.88
CA VAL A 305 49.62 -22.74 -48.22
C VAL A 305 48.93 -21.90 -47.13
N GLN A 306 47.67 -21.52 -47.33
CA GLN A 306 46.88 -20.78 -46.34
C GLN A 306 46.72 -21.55 -45.02
N ASP A 307 46.44 -22.85 -45.10
CA ASP A 307 46.07 -23.64 -43.93
C ASP A 307 47.34 -23.95 -43.13
N VAL A 308 48.42 -24.28 -43.84
CA VAL A 308 49.76 -24.40 -43.27
C VAL A 308 50.20 -23.12 -42.57
N PHE A 309 50.00 -21.96 -43.19
CA PHE A 309 50.32 -20.66 -42.60
C PHE A 309 49.50 -20.42 -41.31
N ASN A 310 48.20 -20.71 -41.35
CA ASN A 310 47.31 -20.57 -40.19
C ASN A 310 47.65 -21.56 -39.07
N TYR A 311 48.09 -22.79 -39.36
CA TYR A 311 48.56 -23.75 -38.34
C TYR A 311 49.80 -23.24 -37.63
N VAL A 312 50.76 -22.71 -38.37
CA VAL A 312 52.00 -22.13 -37.80
C VAL A 312 51.68 -20.92 -36.93
N LEU A 313 50.77 -20.04 -37.35
CA LEU A 313 50.31 -18.91 -36.53
C LEU A 313 49.63 -19.36 -35.23
N ARG A 314 48.76 -20.38 -35.30
CA ARG A 314 48.05 -20.91 -34.13
C ARG A 314 49.00 -21.54 -33.11
N LEU A 315 49.97 -22.32 -33.58
CA LEU A 315 50.94 -23.00 -32.71
C LEU A 315 51.98 -22.05 -32.12
N SER A 316 52.37 -21.01 -32.86
CA SER A 316 53.30 -19.98 -32.38
C SER A 316 52.63 -18.94 -31.47
N GLY A 317 51.30 -18.81 -31.52
CA GLY A 317 50.57 -17.80 -30.77
C GLY A 317 50.83 -16.38 -31.28
N LEU A 318 51.29 -16.25 -32.54
CA LEU A 318 51.49 -14.96 -33.19
C LEU A 318 50.18 -14.46 -33.79
N GLU A 319 49.92 -13.16 -33.62
CA GLU A 319 48.85 -12.46 -34.31
C GLU A 319 49.32 -12.08 -35.71
N ALA A 320 48.43 -12.17 -36.69
CA ALA A 320 48.71 -11.68 -38.02
C ALA A 320 47.49 -10.98 -38.64
N ASN A 321 47.76 -10.01 -39.51
CA ASN A 321 46.73 -9.31 -40.27
C ASN A 321 47.23 -9.02 -41.69
N ARG A 322 46.36 -9.16 -42.68
CA ARG A 322 46.67 -8.94 -44.09
C ARG A 322 46.08 -7.62 -44.57
N THR A 323 46.94 -6.76 -45.08
CA THR A 323 46.53 -5.53 -45.78
C THR A 323 47.04 -5.59 -47.22
N GLY A 324 46.14 -5.88 -48.16
CA GLY A 324 46.47 -6.04 -49.57
C GLY A 324 47.46 -7.19 -49.82
N ARG A 325 48.68 -6.84 -50.23
CA ARG A 325 49.76 -7.80 -50.52
C ARG A 325 50.74 -8.03 -49.35
N THR A 326 50.54 -7.37 -48.21
CA THR A 326 51.45 -7.45 -47.07
C THR A 326 50.75 -8.04 -45.85
N ILE A 327 51.40 -8.99 -45.18
CA ILE A 327 50.96 -9.60 -43.94
C ILE A 327 51.82 -9.04 -42.80
N PHE A 328 51.19 -8.45 -41.80
CA PHE A 328 51.83 -8.04 -40.56
C PHE A 328 51.74 -9.21 -39.58
N VAL A 329 52.86 -9.63 -38.99
CA VAL A 329 52.92 -10.74 -38.02
C VAL A 329 53.66 -10.29 -36.77
N GLY A 330 53.16 -10.62 -35.59
CA GLY A 330 53.86 -10.36 -34.33
C GLY A 330 53.15 -10.93 -33.12
N ALA A 331 53.83 -11.01 -31.98
CA ALA A 331 53.21 -11.48 -30.74
C ALA A 331 52.13 -10.54 -30.21
N LYS A 332 52.21 -9.25 -30.59
CA LYS A 332 51.23 -8.21 -30.25
C LYS A 332 51.28 -7.12 -31.33
N LEU A 333 50.35 -7.16 -32.28
CA LEU A 333 50.31 -6.16 -33.35
C LEU A 333 49.89 -4.78 -32.79
N PRO A 334 50.43 -3.64 -33.28
CA PRO A 334 49.88 -2.32 -33.00
C PRO A 334 48.40 -2.23 -33.41
N ASN A 335 47.60 -1.44 -32.68
CA ASN A 335 46.15 -1.32 -32.93
C ASN A 335 45.82 -0.93 -34.39
N SER A 336 46.67 -0.14 -35.05
CA SER A 336 46.51 0.26 -36.46
C SER A 336 46.67 -0.90 -37.46
N THR A 337 47.33 -1.98 -37.05
CA THR A 337 47.59 -3.17 -37.86
C THR A 337 46.77 -4.38 -37.42
N ARG A 338 45.97 -4.26 -36.34
CA ARG A 338 45.04 -5.32 -35.94
C ARG A 338 43.72 -5.17 -36.67
N ASP A 339 43.11 -6.31 -36.96
CA ASP A 339 41.70 -6.34 -37.35
C ASP A 339 40.85 -6.22 -36.08
N THR A 340 40.58 -4.98 -35.67
CA THR A 340 39.71 -4.67 -34.53
C THR A 340 38.50 -3.88 -34.97
N VAL A 341 37.32 -4.32 -34.54
CA VAL A 341 36.07 -3.57 -34.70
C VAL A 341 35.54 -3.16 -33.34
N MET A 342 34.89 -2.00 -33.32
CA MET A 342 34.16 -1.51 -32.16
C MET A 342 32.66 -1.65 -32.42
N ARG A 343 31.92 -2.21 -31.44
CA ARG A 343 30.46 -2.29 -31.48
C ARG A 343 29.89 -1.84 -30.14
N SER A 344 29.10 -0.76 -30.18
CA SER A 344 28.35 -0.29 -29.02
C SER A 344 26.92 -0.83 -29.05
N LEU A 345 26.47 -1.37 -27.92
CA LEU A 345 25.19 -2.02 -27.72
C LEU A 345 24.51 -1.41 -26.51
N ARG A 346 23.26 -0.99 -26.65
CA ARG A 346 22.43 -0.58 -25.50
C ARG A 346 21.57 -1.76 -25.06
N LEU A 347 21.62 -2.09 -23.78
CA LEU A 347 20.88 -3.20 -23.19
C LEU A 347 19.53 -2.71 -22.66
N ASN A 348 18.48 -3.54 -22.78
CA ASN A 348 17.11 -3.16 -22.41
C ASN A 348 16.60 -3.86 -21.14
N GLN A 349 17.04 -5.10 -20.89
CA GLN A 349 16.54 -6.02 -19.86
C GLN A 349 17.61 -6.35 -18.83
N VAL A 350 18.86 -6.50 -19.29
CA VAL A 350 20.01 -6.81 -18.45
C VAL A 350 20.78 -5.53 -18.13
N THR A 351 21.28 -5.43 -16.89
CA THR A 351 22.15 -4.33 -16.48
C THR A 351 23.56 -4.55 -17.01
N VAL A 352 24.24 -3.48 -17.38
CA VAL A 352 25.63 -3.53 -17.87
C VAL A 352 26.56 -4.31 -16.94
N GLY A 353 26.42 -4.17 -15.61
CA GLY A 353 27.24 -4.91 -14.66
C GLY A 353 27.08 -6.44 -14.78
N VAL A 354 25.85 -6.94 -14.95
CA VAL A 354 25.59 -8.38 -15.13
C VAL A 354 26.14 -8.85 -16.48
N ALA A 355 25.92 -8.06 -17.54
CA ALA A 355 26.44 -8.36 -18.87
C ALA A 355 27.97 -8.43 -18.92
N LEU A 356 28.66 -7.47 -18.29
CA LEU A 356 30.12 -7.45 -18.21
C LEU A 356 30.67 -8.61 -17.39
N ASN A 357 30.08 -8.91 -16.22
CA ASN A 357 30.50 -10.06 -15.42
C ASN A 357 30.41 -11.37 -16.22
N PHE A 358 29.35 -11.52 -17.01
CA PHE A 358 29.19 -12.67 -17.90
C PHE A 358 30.29 -12.73 -18.98
N LEU A 359 30.58 -11.61 -19.66
CA LEU A 359 31.65 -11.55 -20.67
C LEU A 359 33.04 -11.79 -20.09
N VAL A 360 33.32 -11.28 -18.89
CA VAL A 360 34.57 -11.53 -18.16
C VAL A 360 34.69 -13.01 -17.78
N GLY A 361 33.59 -13.64 -17.36
CA GLY A 361 33.49 -15.09 -17.15
C GLY A 361 33.75 -15.93 -18.41
N LEU A 362 33.60 -15.35 -19.61
CA LEU A 362 33.96 -15.96 -20.89
C LEU A 362 35.37 -15.60 -21.37
N GLY A 363 36.11 -14.76 -20.64
CA GLY A 363 37.51 -14.39 -20.92
C GLY A 363 37.77 -12.98 -21.42
N ALA A 364 36.75 -12.12 -21.52
CA ALA A 364 36.93 -10.74 -21.92
C ALA A 364 37.62 -9.91 -20.82
N GLU A 365 38.37 -8.89 -21.21
CA GLU A 365 38.85 -7.86 -20.30
C GLU A 365 37.79 -6.75 -20.23
N SER A 366 37.28 -6.45 -19.04
CA SER A 366 36.21 -5.47 -18.87
C SER A 366 36.69 -4.23 -18.15
N ALA A 367 36.12 -3.08 -18.51
CA ALA A 367 36.18 -1.87 -17.71
C ALA A 367 34.75 -1.35 -17.52
N VAL A 368 34.35 -1.03 -16.29
CA VAL A 368 33.07 -0.42 -16.00
C VAL A 368 33.27 0.95 -15.39
N SER A 369 32.61 1.97 -15.95
CA SER A 369 32.52 3.29 -15.34
C SER A 369 31.28 3.32 -14.45
N ARG A 370 31.47 3.49 -13.14
CA ARG A 370 30.38 3.60 -12.16
C ARG A 370 30.54 4.84 -11.27
N GLU A 371 29.43 5.47 -10.94
CA GLU A 371 29.38 6.48 -9.89
C GLU A 371 29.35 5.78 -8.54
N ARG A 372 30.40 5.97 -7.73
CA ARG A 372 30.48 5.41 -6.38
C ARG A 372 30.34 6.53 -5.36
N GLN A 373 29.46 6.33 -4.39
CA GLN A 373 29.41 7.17 -3.21
C GLN A 373 30.59 6.81 -2.30
N VAL A 374 31.54 7.73 -2.15
CA VAL A 374 32.67 7.58 -1.25
C VAL A 374 32.36 8.38 0.01
N THR A 375 32.12 7.67 1.11
CA THR A 375 31.98 8.28 2.43
C THR A 375 33.37 8.47 3.01
N SER A 376 33.88 9.71 2.99
CA SER A 376 35.11 10.07 3.69
C SER A 376 34.76 10.44 5.13
N VAL A 377 35.44 9.77 6.06
CA VAL A 377 35.34 10.07 7.48
C VAL A 377 36.56 10.91 7.83
N ASN A 378 36.37 12.22 8.00
CA ASN A 378 37.47 13.12 8.37
C ASN A 378 37.32 13.52 9.84
N ALA A 379 38.32 13.19 10.65
CA ALA A 379 38.34 13.57 12.06
C ALA A 379 38.89 15.00 12.19
N VAL A 380 38.03 15.97 12.47
CA VAL A 380 38.46 17.34 12.73
C VAL A 380 38.80 17.45 14.23
N ALA A 381 40.07 17.70 14.56
CA ALA A 381 40.50 17.91 15.93
C ALA A 381 40.01 19.28 16.43
N VAL A 382 39.21 19.30 17.50
CA VAL A 382 38.70 20.54 18.11
C VAL A 382 39.47 20.80 19.41
N GLY A 383 40.67 21.36 19.28
CA GLY A 383 41.49 21.81 20.41
C GLY A 383 42.05 20.69 21.30
N ALA A 384 43.06 21.03 22.10
CA ALA A 384 43.98 20.10 22.75
C ALA A 384 43.40 19.24 23.91
N ALA A 385 42.07 19.12 24.07
CA ALA A 385 41.47 18.36 25.17
C ALA A 385 40.05 17.81 24.94
N VAL A 386 39.54 17.77 23.69
CA VAL A 386 38.21 17.22 23.39
C VAL A 386 38.31 16.10 22.36
N SER A 387 37.59 14.99 22.59
CA SER A 387 37.53 13.87 21.66
C SER A 387 37.10 14.36 20.26
N PRO A 388 37.79 13.95 19.18
CA PRO A 388 37.55 14.49 17.85
C PRO A 388 36.12 14.20 17.38
N ILE A 389 35.47 15.21 16.78
CA ILE A 389 34.15 15.06 16.17
C ILE A 389 34.37 14.38 14.82
N THR A 390 33.81 13.19 14.64
CA THR A 390 33.87 12.44 13.38
C THR A 390 32.89 13.07 12.38
N GLN A 391 33.38 13.89 11.45
CA GLN A 391 32.54 14.44 10.39
C GLN A 391 32.52 13.45 9.22
N THR A 392 31.34 12.90 8.94
CA THR A 392 31.13 11.97 7.84
C THR A 392 30.64 12.78 6.63
N GLN A 393 31.49 12.96 5.62
CA GLN A 393 31.10 13.59 4.36
C GLN A 393 30.97 12.51 3.30
N THR A 394 29.85 12.52 2.59
CA THR A 394 29.59 11.55 1.52
C THR A 394 29.60 12.28 0.19
N THR A 395 30.58 11.97 -0.66
CA THR A 395 30.77 12.60 -1.97
C THR A 395 30.61 11.56 -3.07
N THR A 396 29.99 11.92 -4.19
CA THR A 396 29.86 11.03 -5.35
C THR A 396 31.10 11.19 -6.24
N GLU A 397 31.84 10.11 -6.48
CA GLU A 397 33.02 10.08 -7.35
C GLU A 397 32.79 9.06 -8.49
N THR A 398 33.12 9.43 -9.72
CA THR A 398 33.08 8.49 -10.86
C THR A 398 34.40 7.75 -10.96
N LYS A 399 34.39 6.42 -10.86
CA LYS A 399 35.59 5.58 -10.95
C LYS A 399 35.43 4.53 -12.05
N VAL A 400 36.49 4.31 -12.81
CA VAL A 400 36.60 3.19 -13.74
C VAL A 400 37.22 2.01 -13.01
N GLU A 401 36.53 0.88 -13.00
CA GLU A 401 37.03 -0.37 -12.44
C GLU A 401 37.29 -1.36 -13.57
N THR A 402 38.52 -1.87 -13.63
CA THR A 402 38.90 -2.93 -14.57
C THR A 402 38.68 -4.29 -13.91
N GLN A 403 38.11 -5.22 -14.67
CA GLN A 403 37.84 -6.59 -14.24
C GLN A 403 38.43 -7.56 -15.26
N ARG A 404 39.24 -8.50 -14.77
CA ARG A 404 39.85 -9.55 -15.55
C ARG A 404 39.96 -10.82 -14.70
N ILE A 405 39.65 -11.97 -15.30
CA ILE A 405 39.88 -13.28 -14.69
C ILE A 405 41.13 -13.88 -15.34
N ASP A 406 42.05 -14.37 -14.50
CA ASP A 406 43.24 -15.08 -14.96
C ASP A 406 42.99 -16.59 -14.93
N TYR A 407 43.05 -17.19 -16.12
CA TYR A 407 42.87 -18.63 -16.32
C TYR A 407 44.25 -19.30 -16.30
N LYS A 408 44.45 -20.28 -15.41
CA LYS A 408 45.73 -21.00 -15.28
C LYS A 408 45.90 -22.11 -16.32
N ASP A 409 44.83 -22.85 -16.61
CA ASP A 409 44.89 -24.09 -17.39
C ASP A 409 44.21 -24.01 -18.76
N SER A 410 43.63 -22.86 -19.13
CA SER A 410 42.91 -22.70 -20.40
C SER A 410 42.99 -21.29 -20.98
N THR A 411 42.93 -21.18 -22.31
CA THR A 411 42.69 -19.91 -23.00
C THR A 411 41.18 -19.72 -23.12
N PRO A 412 40.58 -18.71 -22.46
CA PRO A 412 39.15 -18.52 -22.49
C PRO A 412 38.68 -18.02 -23.87
N LEU A 413 37.41 -18.26 -24.20
CA LEU A 413 36.84 -18.05 -25.54
C LEU A 413 36.96 -16.60 -26.03
N LEU A 414 36.77 -15.63 -25.13
CA LEU A 414 36.78 -14.19 -25.47
C LEU A 414 38.13 -13.51 -25.13
N ARG A 415 39.23 -14.27 -25.05
CA ARG A 415 40.55 -13.69 -24.76
C ARG A 415 40.93 -12.66 -25.83
N GLY A 416 41.29 -11.46 -25.37
CA GLY A 416 41.64 -10.33 -26.26
C GLY A 416 40.47 -9.44 -26.66
N LEU A 417 39.24 -9.77 -26.27
CA LEU A 417 38.10 -8.86 -26.34
C LEU A 417 38.13 -7.89 -25.16
N GLN A 418 37.98 -6.60 -25.45
CA GLN A 418 37.79 -5.55 -24.44
C GLN A 418 36.32 -5.14 -24.41
N ALA A 419 35.70 -5.12 -23.23
CA ALA A 419 34.32 -4.72 -23.03
C ALA A 419 34.25 -3.52 -22.07
N LEU A 420 33.83 -2.37 -22.58
CA LEU A 420 33.64 -1.16 -21.80
C LEU A 420 32.15 -0.97 -21.48
N GLY A 421 31.78 -0.90 -20.20
CA GLY A 421 30.41 -0.64 -19.78
C GLY A 421 30.23 0.79 -19.24
N ASP A 422 29.14 1.42 -19.66
CA ASP A 422 28.63 2.65 -19.07
C ASP A 422 27.29 2.36 -18.36
N GLU A 423 27.30 2.35 -17.02
CA GLU A 423 26.10 2.09 -16.20
C GLU A 423 25.04 3.19 -16.35
N ARG A 424 25.44 4.44 -16.63
CA ARG A 424 24.50 5.58 -16.78
C ARG A 424 23.63 5.44 -18.02
N THR A 425 24.20 4.99 -19.13
CA THR A 425 23.47 4.79 -20.39
C THR A 425 22.98 3.36 -20.58
N ASN A 426 23.32 2.45 -19.65
CA ASN A 426 23.14 1.01 -19.76
C ASN A 426 23.61 0.47 -21.12
N SER A 427 24.84 0.86 -21.51
CA SER A 427 25.46 0.45 -22.77
C SER A 427 26.79 -0.29 -22.56
N VAL A 428 27.07 -1.22 -23.46
CA VAL A 428 28.33 -1.99 -23.53
C VAL A 428 28.98 -1.72 -24.88
N THR A 429 30.24 -1.32 -24.86
CA THR A 429 31.08 -1.13 -26.05
C THR A 429 32.12 -2.24 -26.11
N LEU A 430 32.01 -3.08 -27.12
CA LEU A 430 32.90 -4.20 -27.39
C LEU A 430 33.98 -3.76 -28.38
N ILE A 431 35.24 -4.08 -28.09
CA ILE A 431 36.40 -3.74 -28.92
C ILE A 431 37.27 -4.98 -29.04
N GLY A 432 37.49 -5.47 -30.26
CA GLY A 432 38.33 -6.66 -30.48
C GLY A 432 38.20 -7.20 -31.90
N ASN A 433 38.68 -8.43 -32.12
CA ASN A 433 38.54 -9.11 -33.39
C ASN A 433 37.05 -9.23 -33.80
N PRO A 434 36.66 -8.98 -35.08
CA PRO A 434 35.29 -9.08 -35.55
C PRO A 434 34.55 -10.34 -35.13
N LYS A 435 35.21 -11.51 -35.18
CA LYS A 435 34.61 -12.78 -34.79
C LYS A 435 34.29 -12.84 -33.30
N LEU A 436 35.18 -12.34 -32.44
CA LEU A 436 34.95 -12.27 -30.99
C LEU A 436 33.82 -11.29 -30.64
N VAL A 437 33.77 -10.15 -31.31
CA VAL A 437 32.69 -9.16 -31.15
C VAL A 437 31.35 -9.74 -31.57
N GLU A 438 31.30 -10.53 -32.64
CA GLU A 438 30.09 -11.22 -33.09
C GLU A 438 29.61 -12.25 -32.05
N MET A 439 30.50 -13.11 -31.54
CA MET A 439 30.18 -14.08 -30.49
C MET A 439 29.67 -13.39 -29.21
N ALA A 440 30.35 -12.34 -28.76
CA ALA A 440 29.92 -11.57 -27.59
C ALA A 440 28.56 -10.89 -27.84
N THR A 441 28.34 -10.36 -29.04
CA THR A 441 27.03 -9.78 -29.42
C THR A 441 25.93 -10.83 -29.38
N SER A 442 26.14 -12.03 -29.95
CA SER A 442 25.12 -13.08 -29.94
C SER A 442 24.77 -13.54 -28.52
N GLN A 443 25.77 -13.61 -27.64
CA GLN A 443 25.57 -13.93 -26.22
C GLN A 443 24.80 -12.84 -25.48
N LEU A 444 25.16 -11.57 -25.69
CA LEU A 444 24.44 -10.44 -25.09
C LEU A 444 22.98 -10.37 -25.57
N VAL A 445 22.70 -10.70 -26.83
CA VAL A 445 21.33 -10.76 -27.36
C VAL A 445 20.50 -11.86 -26.68
N GLN A 446 21.12 -12.99 -26.34
CA GLN A 446 20.45 -14.07 -25.60
C GLN A 446 20.20 -13.71 -24.14
N LEU A 447 21.09 -12.93 -23.53
CA LEU A 447 20.88 -12.41 -22.17
C LEU A 447 19.82 -11.31 -22.13
N ASP A 448 19.78 -10.44 -23.13
CA ASP A 448 18.84 -9.29 -23.21
C ASP A 448 17.43 -9.67 -23.70
N VAL A 449 16.99 -10.91 -23.43
CA VAL A 449 15.64 -11.36 -23.76
C VAL A 449 14.63 -10.67 -22.84
N ARG A 450 13.50 -10.26 -23.44
CA ARG A 450 12.39 -9.64 -22.70
C ARG A 450 11.86 -10.58 -21.63
N ARG A 451 11.76 -10.08 -20.39
CA ARG A 451 11.14 -10.86 -19.32
C ARG A 451 9.62 -10.86 -19.50
N ARG A 452 9.01 -12.01 -19.27
CA ARG A 452 7.56 -12.20 -19.38
C ARG A 452 6.83 -11.51 -18.23
N GLN A 453 5.55 -11.22 -18.44
CA GLN A 453 4.67 -10.65 -17.43
C GLN A 453 3.47 -11.58 -17.20
N VAL A 454 2.96 -11.57 -15.98
CA VAL A 454 1.79 -12.34 -15.58
C VAL A 454 0.83 -11.43 -14.82
N VAL A 455 -0.45 -11.55 -15.16
CA VAL A 455 -1.55 -11.00 -14.40
C VAL A 455 -1.92 -12.00 -13.32
N VAL A 456 -1.88 -11.59 -12.06
CA VAL A 456 -2.28 -12.40 -10.93
C VAL A 456 -3.60 -11.86 -10.41
N ASN A 457 -4.65 -12.65 -10.57
CA ASN A 457 -5.95 -12.39 -9.97
C ASN A 457 -6.04 -13.14 -8.63
N VAL A 458 -6.31 -12.41 -7.55
CA VAL A 458 -6.46 -12.99 -6.21
C VAL A 458 -7.84 -12.67 -5.70
N LYS A 459 -8.63 -13.69 -5.36
CA LYS A 459 -9.95 -13.53 -4.72
C LYS A 459 -9.87 -13.96 -3.28
N ILE A 460 -10.19 -13.05 -2.38
CA ILE A 460 -10.16 -13.29 -0.94
C ILE A 460 -11.58 -13.13 -0.42
N ILE A 461 -12.07 -14.18 0.22
CA ILE A 461 -13.41 -14.25 0.81
C ILE A 461 -13.22 -14.50 2.31
N ASP A 462 -13.52 -13.51 3.14
CA ASP A 462 -13.61 -13.65 4.60
C ASP A 462 -15.08 -13.65 5.01
N VAL A 463 -15.51 -14.70 5.68
CA VAL A 463 -16.88 -14.92 6.12
C VAL A 463 -16.86 -15.06 7.64
N ASN A 464 -17.67 -14.24 8.32
CA ASN A 464 -17.94 -14.36 9.74
C ASN A 464 -19.44 -14.55 9.95
N LEU A 465 -19.81 -15.71 10.49
CA LEU A 465 -21.16 -16.09 10.84
C LEU A 465 -21.25 -16.16 12.36
N SER A 466 -22.21 -15.43 12.93
CA SER A 466 -22.54 -15.53 14.34
C SER A 466 -24.02 -15.89 14.51
N GLY A 467 -24.29 -16.78 15.46
CA GLY A 467 -25.63 -17.17 15.86
C GLY A 467 -25.70 -17.18 17.38
N ILE A 468 -26.53 -16.32 17.94
CA ILE A 468 -26.83 -16.30 19.37
C ILE A 468 -28.28 -16.73 19.54
N GLN A 469 -28.48 -17.83 20.25
CA GLN A 469 -29.79 -18.29 20.67
C GLN A 469 -29.89 -18.19 22.18
N ASP A 470 -30.77 -17.30 22.64
CA ASP A 470 -31.05 -17.04 24.04
C ASP A 470 -32.45 -17.52 24.38
N SER A 471 -32.53 -18.30 25.46
CA SER A 471 -33.79 -18.76 26.03
C SER A 471 -33.72 -18.60 27.54
N ASN A 472 -34.60 -17.75 28.08
CA ASN A 472 -34.58 -17.34 29.47
C ASN A 472 -36.02 -17.26 30.01
N SER A 473 -36.20 -17.71 31.25
CA SER A 473 -37.44 -17.58 32.00
C SER A 473 -37.10 -17.01 33.37
N SER A 474 -37.80 -15.97 33.79
CA SER A 474 -37.68 -15.41 35.13
C SER A 474 -39.07 -15.18 35.72
N PHE A 475 -39.27 -15.54 36.97
CA PHE A 475 -40.54 -15.37 37.64
C PHE A 475 -40.35 -15.20 39.15
N SER A 476 -41.28 -14.51 39.80
CA SER A 476 -41.28 -14.33 41.24
C SER A 476 -42.70 -14.35 41.79
N PHE A 477 -42.84 -14.86 43.01
CA PHE A 477 -44.10 -14.88 43.74
C PHE A 477 -43.83 -14.81 45.24
N GLY A 478 -44.76 -14.22 45.98
CA GLY A 478 -44.77 -14.20 47.44
C GLY A 478 -45.89 -15.07 48.01
N LEU A 479 -45.58 -15.87 49.03
CA LEU A 479 -46.55 -16.56 49.87
C LEU A 479 -46.42 -16.07 51.32
N GLY A 480 -47.41 -15.35 51.81
CA GLY A 480 -47.40 -14.77 53.16
C GLY A 480 -46.20 -13.83 53.34
N ASN A 481 -45.33 -14.18 54.30
CA ASN A 481 -44.09 -13.44 54.60
C ASN A 481 -42.87 -14.02 53.84
N SER A 482 -43.06 -14.85 52.82
CA SER A 482 -41.97 -15.47 52.07
C SER A 482 -42.01 -15.09 50.60
N TYR A 483 -40.84 -14.96 49.97
CA TYR A 483 -40.67 -14.59 48.57
C TYR A 483 -39.77 -15.59 47.84
N PHE A 484 -40.25 -16.08 46.70
CA PHE A 484 -39.47 -16.86 45.76
C PHE A 484 -39.17 -16.01 44.53
N THR A 485 -37.91 -16.00 44.10
CA THR A 485 -37.49 -15.37 42.85
C THR A 485 -36.62 -16.35 42.08
N ASN A 486 -37.00 -16.64 40.83
CA ASN A 486 -36.15 -17.28 39.83
C ASN A 486 -35.76 -16.24 38.78
N ASP A 487 -34.47 -15.98 38.61
CA ASP A 487 -33.95 -15.15 37.53
C ASP A 487 -32.95 -15.96 36.70
N GLY A 488 -33.40 -16.41 35.53
CA GLY A 488 -32.54 -17.09 34.56
C GLY A 488 -31.90 -18.37 35.07
N GLY A 489 -32.67 -19.18 35.81
CA GLY A 489 -32.22 -20.48 36.32
C GLY A 489 -31.44 -20.43 37.63
N ALA A 490 -31.18 -19.24 38.19
CA ALA A 490 -30.82 -19.09 39.59
C ALA A 490 -32.08 -18.75 40.40
N ALA A 491 -32.27 -19.36 41.57
CA ALA A 491 -33.41 -19.04 42.42
C ALA A 491 -33.00 -18.80 43.87
N THR A 492 -33.78 -17.96 44.53
CA THR A 492 -33.62 -17.64 45.95
C THR A 492 -34.98 -17.64 46.64
N PHE A 493 -34.96 -18.03 47.90
CA PHE A 493 -36.13 -18.11 48.76
C PHE A 493 -35.87 -17.32 50.03
N ASN A 494 -36.54 -16.18 50.17
CA ASN A 494 -36.43 -15.29 51.32
C ASN A 494 -37.63 -15.49 52.26
N PHE A 495 -37.39 -15.69 53.55
CA PHE A 495 -38.43 -15.86 54.58
C PHE A 495 -38.58 -14.57 55.44
N GLY A 496 -39.64 -14.48 56.24
CA GLY A 496 -39.75 -13.51 57.35
C GLY A 496 -40.14 -12.06 57.01
N GLY A 497 -40.75 -11.82 55.85
CA GLY A 497 -41.17 -10.48 55.40
C GLY A 497 -40.03 -9.70 54.74
N SER A 498 -38.91 -10.38 54.48
CA SER A 498 -37.74 -9.85 53.79
C SER A 498 -38.12 -9.44 52.36
N ARG A 499 -37.44 -8.42 51.83
CA ARG A 499 -37.63 -7.97 50.44
C ARG A 499 -37.39 -9.09 49.41
N PRO A 500 -38.03 -9.04 48.22
CA PRO A 500 -37.62 -9.89 47.11
C PRO A 500 -36.15 -9.61 46.78
N ALA A 501 -35.41 -10.67 46.45
CA ALA A 501 -34.00 -10.56 46.10
C ALA A 501 -33.82 -9.77 44.79
N LYS A 502 -32.79 -8.93 44.75
CA LYS A 502 -32.39 -8.21 43.54
C LYS A 502 -31.65 -9.15 42.58
N ARG A 503 -31.62 -8.81 41.29
CA ARG A 503 -30.89 -9.56 40.25
C ARG A 503 -29.45 -9.90 40.65
N ASP A 504 -28.74 -8.94 41.25
CA ASP A 504 -27.35 -9.15 41.69
C ASP A 504 -27.24 -10.14 42.86
N GLU A 505 -28.24 -10.18 43.75
CA GLU A 505 -28.30 -11.16 44.84
C GLU A 505 -28.63 -12.55 44.30
N VAL A 506 -29.57 -12.66 43.34
CA VAL A 506 -29.91 -13.94 42.69
C VAL A 506 -28.72 -14.47 41.87
N ALA A 507 -27.97 -13.60 41.20
CA ALA A 507 -26.88 -13.98 40.30
C ALA A 507 -25.56 -14.26 41.02
N ASN A 508 -25.24 -13.52 42.10
CA ASN A 508 -23.92 -13.55 42.74
C ASN A 508 -23.95 -14.01 44.21
N SER A 509 -25.11 -14.01 44.87
CA SER A 509 -25.24 -14.25 46.32
C SER A 509 -25.96 -15.58 46.59
N ILE A 510 -25.36 -16.68 46.11
CA ILE A 510 -25.80 -18.04 46.45
C ILE A 510 -25.22 -18.52 47.79
N THR A 511 -24.24 -17.81 48.36
CA THR A 511 -23.54 -18.19 49.59
C THR A 511 -23.67 -17.20 50.74
N GLU A 512 -24.17 -15.99 50.51
CA GLU A 512 -24.41 -15.02 51.59
C GLU A 512 -25.88 -15.04 51.97
N THR A 513 -26.16 -15.05 53.27
CA THR A 513 -27.53 -14.87 53.73
C THR A 513 -27.97 -13.44 53.37
N PRO A 514 -29.24 -13.22 53.00
CA PRO A 514 -29.79 -11.88 52.84
C PRO A 514 -29.93 -11.24 54.23
N VAL A 515 -28.82 -10.90 54.86
CA VAL A 515 -28.80 -10.09 56.08
C VAL A 515 -29.08 -8.66 55.68
N THR A 516 -30.21 -8.12 56.12
CA THR A 516 -30.38 -6.67 56.19
C THR A 516 -29.24 -6.12 57.03
N THR A 517 -28.32 -5.40 56.39
CA THR A 517 -27.23 -4.71 57.07
C THR A 517 -27.85 -3.81 58.13
N ASN A 518 -27.45 -3.98 59.40
CA ASN A 518 -27.90 -3.12 60.47
C ASN A 518 -27.46 -1.68 60.14
N PRO A 519 -28.35 -0.74 59.77
CA PRO A 519 -27.92 0.60 59.37
C PRO A 519 -27.37 1.41 60.56
N LEU A 520 -27.47 0.87 61.78
CA LEU A 520 -26.87 1.42 62.98
C LEU A 520 -25.39 1.00 63.16
N SER A 521 -24.84 0.16 62.28
CA SER A 521 -23.50 -0.42 62.48
C SER A 521 -22.33 0.47 62.06
N SER A 522 -22.55 1.59 61.35
CA SER A 522 -21.43 2.31 60.71
C SER A 522 -21.50 3.84 60.68
N ALA A 523 -22.31 4.53 61.48
CA ALA A 523 -22.24 6.00 61.54
C ALA A 523 -22.76 6.58 62.87
N ASN A 524 -22.24 7.74 63.25
CA ASN A 524 -22.77 8.64 64.29
C ASN A 524 -24.17 9.13 63.90
N ILE A 525 -25.15 8.23 63.95
CA ILE A 525 -26.54 8.46 63.59
C ILE A 525 -27.29 9.27 64.66
N PHE A 526 -26.79 9.32 65.89
CA PHE A 526 -27.43 10.00 67.01
C PHE A 526 -26.94 11.43 67.23
N VAL A 527 -25.82 11.82 66.61
CA VAL A 527 -25.22 13.14 66.80
C VAL A 527 -24.87 13.70 65.43
N ASP A 528 -25.59 14.73 65.00
CA ASP A 528 -25.15 15.58 63.89
C ASP A 528 -23.83 16.27 64.29
N PRO A 529 -22.69 15.95 63.65
CA PRO A 529 -21.40 16.57 63.97
C PRO A 529 -21.36 18.08 63.65
N ILE A 530 -22.32 18.58 62.86
CA ILE A 530 -22.43 20.00 62.47
C ILE A 530 -23.29 20.77 63.46
N ASN A 531 -24.29 20.13 64.10
CA ASN A 531 -25.19 20.77 65.08
C ASN A 531 -25.51 19.85 66.28
N PRO A 532 -24.52 19.59 67.16
CA PRO A 532 -24.64 18.63 68.27
C PRO A 532 -25.75 19.00 69.30
N ASN A 533 -26.20 20.24 69.31
CA ASN A 533 -27.19 20.76 70.27
C ASN A 533 -28.65 20.62 69.80
N THR A 534 -28.89 20.21 68.55
CA THR A 534 -30.25 20.13 67.99
C THR A 534 -30.91 18.76 68.17
N GLY A 535 -30.13 17.75 68.56
CA GLY A 535 -30.60 16.38 68.74
C GLY A 535 -31.08 15.70 67.45
N LEU A 536 -30.92 16.33 66.29
CA LEU A 536 -31.31 15.79 65.00
C LEU A 536 -30.33 14.67 64.58
N PRO A 537 -30.84 13.51 64.13
CA PRO A 537 -29.98 12.43 63.65
C PRO A 537 -29.36 12.77 62.29
N ASN A 538 -28.06 12.52 62.11
CA ASN A 538 -27.34 12.73 60.85
C ASN A 538 -27.90 11.87 59.69
N ALA A 539 -28.65 10.80 60.00
CA ALA A 539 -29.20 9.89 58.99
C ALA A 539 -30.42 10.44 58.22
N GLY A 540 -31.04 11.55 58.67
CA GLY A 540 -32.32 12.02 58.13
C GLY A 540 -33.46 11.00 58.34
N ILE A 541 -34.71 11.46 58.21
CA ILE A 541 -35.85 10.53 58.14
C ILE A 541 -35.83 9.91 56.74
N ASN A 542 -35.64 8.60 56.65
CA ASN A 542 -35.67 7.92 55.36
C ASN A 542 -37.12 7.82 54.89
N SER A 543 -37.54 8.71 54.00
CA SER A 543 -38.87 8.70 53.39
C SER A 543 -38.98 7.70 52.23
N ASN A 544 -37.89 7.02 51.86
CA ASN A 544 -37.91 5.99 50.83
C ASN A 544 -38.57 4.72 51.39
N PRO A 545 -39.77 4.37 50.93
CA PRO A 545 -40.55 3.29 51.53
C PRO A 545 -40.01 1.89 51.14
N THR A 546 -38.92 1.84 50.38
CA THR A 546 -38.20 0.62 49.97
C THR A 546 -36.91 0.37 50.77
N GLN A 547 -36.48 1.30 51.63
CA GLN A 547 -35.22 1.17 52.37
C GLN A 547 -35.46 1.16 53.88
N PRO A 548 -34.81 0.25 54.64
CA PRO A 548 -34.91 0.24 56.09
C PRO A 548 -34.32 1.53 56.65
N GLY A 549 -34.96 2.17 57.62
CA GLY A 549 -34.50 3.46 58.11
C GLY A 549 -35.27 4.00 59.31
N VAL A 550 -34.83 5.16 59.78
CA VAL A 550 -35.56 5.94 60.79
C VAL A 550 -36.86 6.41 60.16
N THR A 551 -37.99 5.87 60.63
CA THR A 551 -39.32 6.18 60.09
C THR A 551 -39.99 7.31 60.84
N THR A 552 -39.72 7.44 62.14
CA THR A 552 -40.18 8.58 62.93
C THR A 552 -39.08 9.06 63.88
N PHE A 553 -38.91 10.37 63.93
CA PHE A 553 -38.06 11.06 64.89
C PHE A 553 -38.94 12.02 65.69
N THR A 554 -38.98 11.84 67.01
CA THR A 554 -39.64 12.77 67.93
C THR A 554 -38.56 13.51 68.70
N PRO A 555 -38.34 14.81 68.43
CA PRO A 555 -37.35 15.61 69.15
C PRO A 555 -37.69 15.67 70.63
N GLY A 556 -36.70 15.47 71.49
CA GLY A 556 -36.80 15.75 72.91
C GLY A 556 -36.79 17.25 73.19
N THR A 557 -37.36 17.67 74.32
CA THR A 557 -37.24 19.06 74.79
C THR A 557 -36.06 19.15 75.74
N ALA A 558 -35.15 20.10 75.51
CA ALA A 558 -34.01 20.34 76.41
C ALA A 558 -34.51 20.75 77.80
N GLY A 559 -33.89 20.20 78.84
CA GLY A 559 -34.18 20.62 80.21
C GLY A 559 -33.75 22.06 80.43
N THR A 560 -34.57 22.86 81.10
CA THR A 560 -34.25 24.23 81.45
C THR A 560 -33.82 24.31 82.91
N SER A 561 -32.72 25.01 83.15
CA SER A 561 -32.25 25.34 84.48
C SER A 561 -32.54 26.82 84.71
N THR A 562 -33.48 27.12 85.59
CA THR A 562 -33.81 28.51 85.95
C THR A 562 -33.31 28.77 87.35
N THR A 563 -32.40 29.74 87.46
CA THR A 563 -31.93 30.24 88.75
C THR A 563 -32.76 31.47 89.11
N SER A 564 -33.49 31.39 90.21
CA SER A 564 -34.24 32.52 90.76
C SER A 564 -33.69 32.91 92.11
N VAL A 565 -33.77 34.21 92.42
CA VAL A 565 -33.38 34.76 93.71
C VAL A 565 -34.60 34.64 94.63
N VAL A 566 -34.52 33.75 95.62
CA VAL A 566 -35.62 33.48 96.55
C VAL A 566 -35.25 34.03 97.93
N PRO A 567 -36.13 34.79 98.60
CA PRO A 567 -35.87 35.25 99.95
C PRO A 567 -35.89 34.11 100.96
N THR A 568 -34.83 33.97 101.75
CA THR A 568 -34.65 32.90 102.75
C THR A 568 -34.94 33.34 104.18
N ALA A 569 -35.05 34.66 104.43
CA ALA A 569 -35.51 35.21 105.69
C ALA A 569 -36.39 36.45 105.44
N ILE A 570 -37.44 36.61 106.26
CA ILE A 570 -38.41 37.71 106.17
C ILE A 570 -38.51 38.34 107.56
N ASP A 571 -38.48 39.68 107.62
CA ASP A 571 -38.66 40.40 108.88
C ASP A 571 -40.13 40.29 109.35
N PRO A 572 -40.39 39.68 110.54
CA PRO A 572 -41.75 39.43 111.01
C PRO A 572 -42.55 40.68 111.39
N LYS A 573 -41.92 41.88 111.46
CA LYS A 573 -42.64 43.13 111.74
C LYS A 573 -43.02 43.93 110.49
N THR A 574 -42.25 43.81 109.42
CA THR A 574 -42.44 44.63 108.19
C THR A 574 -42.88 43.79 106.99
N GLY A 575 -42.73 42.46 107.04
CA GLY A 575 -43.07 41.57 105.93
C GLY A 575 -42.13 41.66 104.73
N LEU A 576 -41.03 42.42 104.85
CA LEU A 576 -40.03 42.59 103.78
C LEU A 576 -38.89 41.55 103.93
N PRO A 577 -38.28 41.10 102.82
CA PRO A 577 -37.24 40.07 102.89
C PRO A 577 -35.88 40.62 103.30
N THR A 578 -35.18 39.93 104.21
CA THR A 578 -33.91 40.37 104.81
C THR A 578 -32.68 39.62 104.30
N SER A 579 -32.83 38.43 103.70
CA SER A 579 -31.76 37.71 103.01
C SER A 579 -32.29 36.95 101.80
N TYR A 580 -31.44 36.74 100.79
CA TYR A 580 -31.77 36.04 99.57
C TYR A 580 -30.72 34.97 99.23
N GLU A 581 -31.16 33.83 98.68
CA GLU A 581 -30.28 32.82 98.08
C GLU A 581 -30.67 32.55 96.62
N LEU A 582 -29.70 32.05 95.86
CA LEU A 582 -29.91 31.60 94.48
C LEU A 582 -30.39 30.14 94.50
N GLN A 583 -31.68 29.94 94.28
CA GLN A 583 -32.23 28.62 94.11
C GLN A 583 -32.27 28.27 92.62
N THR A 584 -31.46 27.28 92.23
CA THR A 584 -31.47 26.75 90.86
C THR A 584 -32.43 25.57 90.78
N THR A 585 -33.51 25.73 90.03
CA THR A 585 -34.45 24.64 89.75
C THR A 585 -34.20 24.13 88.34
N THR A 586 -33.74 22.89 88.24
CA THR A 586 -33.58 22.18 86.97
C THR A 586 -34.86 21.41 86.66
N THR A 587 -35.53 21.75 85.55
CA THR A 587 -36.62 20.95 85.02
C THR A 587 -36.03 19.92 84.05
N PRO A 588 -36.13 18.59 84.33
CA PRO A 588 -35.61 17.59 83.42
C PRO A 588 -36.29 17.67 82.05
N GLY A 589 -35.48 17.65 80.99
CA GLY A 589 -35.98 17.57 79.61
C GLY A 589 -36.54 16.20 79.27
N THR A 590 -37.28 16.10 78.17
CA THR A 590 -37.78 14.82 77.65
C THR A 590 -36.78 14.24 76.65
N PRO A 591 -36.41 12.95 76.72
CA PRO A 591 -35.46 12.37 75.78
C PRO A 591 -36.04 12.27 74.36
N SER A 592 -35.20 12.49 73.34
CA SER A 592 -35.57 12.24 71.93
C SER A 592 -35.87 10.76 71.71
N ARG A 593 -36.90 10.47 70.90
CA ARG A 593 -37.28 9.10 70.53
C ARG A 593 -37.13 8.89 69.03
N VAL A 594 -36.51 7.78 68.66
CA VAL A 594 -36.31 7.37 67.27
C VAL A 594 -36.99 6.02 67.10
N THR A 595 -37.90 5.91 66.14
CA THR A 595 -38.48 4.61 65.76
C THR A 595 -37.83 4.15 64.47
N TYR A 596 -37.24 2.96 64.53
CA TYR A 596 -36.72 2.28 63.36
C TYR A 596 -37.79 1.34 62.81
N GLY A 597 -38.05 1.43 61.51
CA GLY A 597 -39.05 0.63 60.84
C GLY A 597 -38.45 -0.19 59.71
N LEU A 598 -38.98 -1.40 59.54
CA LEU A 598 -38.83 -2.13 58.27
C LEU A 598 -39.59 -1.35 57.17
N PRO A 599 -39.16 -1.46 55.90
CA PRO A 599 -39.77 -0.69 54.82
C PRO A 599 -41.24 -1.07 54.65
N THR A 600 -42.11 -0.08 54.55
CA THR A 600 -43.56 -0.28 54.54
C THR A 600 -44.10 -0.76 53.18
N LEU A 601 -43.30 -0.68 52.11
CA LEU A 601 -43.75 -0.92 50.73
C LEU A 601 -43.41 -2.29 50.13
N TYR A 602 -42.90 -3.26 50.89
CA TYR A 602 -42.71 -4.62 50.36
C TYR A 602 -44.03 -5.39 50.28
N GLN A 603 -45.03 -4.78 49.66
CA GLN A 603 -46.28 -5.40 49.24
C GLN A 603 -46.29 -5.73 47.75
N PHE A 604 -45.16 -6.13 47.15
CA PHE A 604 -45.23 -6.91 45.91
C PHE A 604 -44.16 -8.00 45.81
N PRO A 605 -44.51 -9.21 45.32
CA PRO A 605 -45.79 -9.55 44.74
C PRO A 605 -46.54 -10.63 45.56
N LYS A 606 -47.70 -10.29 46.14
CA LYS A 606 -48.74 -11.30 46.50
C LYS A 606 -49.30 -12.01 45.24
N LYS A 607 -48.82 -11.64 44.05
CA LYS A 607 -49.25 -12.10 42.74
C LYS A 607 -48.08 -12.83 42.08
N PHE A 608 -48.35 -13.77 41.20
CA PHE A 608 -47.31 -14.39 40.39
C PHE A 608 -46.88 -13.43 39.27
N LEU A 609 -45.60 -13.10 39.20
CA LEU A 609 -45.00 -12.31 38.13
C LEU A 609 -44.08 -13.21 37.32
N ALA A 610 -44.25 -13.25 36.00
CA ALA A 610 -43.41 -14.03 35.11
C ALA A 610 -43.01 -13.22 33.88
N SER A 611 -41.78 -13.45 33.43
CA SER A 611 -41.18 -12.91 32.23
C SER A 611 -40.52 -14.05 31.46
N LEU A 612 -40.95 -14.22 30.22
CA LEU A 612 -40.36 -15.18 29.29
C LEU A 612 -39.64 -14.40 28.21
N THR A 613 -38.36 -14.70 28.01
CA THR A 613 -37.54 -14.09 26.96
C THR A 613 -36.95 -15.18 26.08
N ALA A 614 -37.29 -15.15 24.80
CA ALA A 614 -36.70 -16.02 23.79
C ALA A 614 -36.24 -15.15 22.62
N GLN A 615 -34.96 -15.24 22.28
CA GLN A 615 -34.35 -14.42 21.25
C GLN A 615 -33.40 -15.27 20.41
N VAL A 616 -33.49 -15.14 19.09
CA VAL A 616 -32.50 -15.65 18.16
C VAL A 616 -31.93 -14.46 17.40
N THR A 617 -30.62 -14.28 17.49
CA THR A 617 -29.88 -13.24 16.77
C THR A 617 -28.92 -13.93 15.83
N SER A 618 -28.97 -13.62 14.54
CA SER A 618 -28.00 -14.11 13.56
C SER A 618 -27.28 -12.93 12.92
N GLY A 619 -25.96 -12.98 12.94
CA GLY A 619 -25.07 -12.05 12.25
C GLY A 619 -24.36 -12.76 11.09
N ASN A 620 -24.27 -12.09 9.96
CA ASN A 620 -23.46 -12.53 8.83
C ASN A 620 -22.67 -11.32 8.32
N ALA A 621 -21.36 -11.48 8.23
CA ALA A 621 -20.47 -10.54 7.57
C ALA A 621 -19.68 -11.29 6.50
N LYS A 622 -19.64 -10.73 5.28
CA LYS A 622 -18.83 -11.23 4.17
C LYS A 622 -18.00 -10.09 3.60
N ILE A 623 -16.69 -10.30 3.53
CA ILE A 623 -15.75 -9.41 2.87
C ILE A 623 -15.23 -10.15 1.63
N LEU A 624 -15.41 -9.54 0.46
CA LEU A 624 -14.88 -10.05 -0.80
C LEU A 624 -13.95 -9.00 -1.40
N THR A 625 -12.71 -9.39 -1.67
CA THR A 625 -11.74 -8.55 -2.36
C THR A 625 -11.18 -9.30 -3.56
N ASP A 626 -11.06 -8.61 -4.70
CA ASP A 626 -10.59 -9.18 -5.97
C ASP A 626 -9.48 -8.31 -6.61
N PRO A 627 -8.32 -8.13 -5.94
CA PRO A 627 -7.19 -7.40 -6.54
C PRO A 627 -6.63 -8.17 -7.74
N THR A 628 -6.37 -7.41 -8.81
CA THR A 628 -5.68 -7.90 -10.00
C THR A 628 -4.34 -7.16 -10.14
N LEU A 629 -3.27 -7.91 -10.31
CA LEU A 629 -1.89 -7.42 -10.29
C LEU A 629 -1.15 -7.83 -11.53
N ILE A 630 -0.45 -6.91 -12.19
CA ILE A 630 0.47 -7.25 -13.28
C ILE A 630 1.88 -7.24 -12.70
N VAL A 631 2.58 -8.36 -12.79
CA VAL A 631 3.93 -8.52 -12.23
C VAL A 631 4.84 -9.15 -13.27
N GLN A 632 6.05 -8.60 -13.39
CA GLN A 632 7.08 -9.13 -14.28
C GLN A 632 7.82 -10.29 -13.62
N GLU A 633 8.36 -11.20 -14.43
CA GLU A 633 9.20 -12.31 -13.96
C GLU A 633 10.41 -11.82 -13.12
N GLY A 634 10.60 -12.45 -11.97
CA GLY A 634 11.63 -12.12 -10.99
C GLY A 634 11.30 -10.91 -10.11
N GLN A 635 10.11 -10.32 -10.23
CA GLN A 635 9.70 -9.13 -9.46
C GLN A 635 8.65 -9.44 -8.39
N THR A 636 8.53 -8.53 -7.43
CA THR A 636 7.53 -8.58 -6.35
C THR A 636 6.62 -7.36 -6.46
N ALA A 637 5.32 -7.59 -6.25
CA ALA A 637 4.31 -6.55 -6.13
C ALA A 637 3.71 -6.58 -4.72
N ASN A 638 3.46 -5.39 -4.16
CA ASN A 638 2.78 -5.23 -2.89
C ASN A 638 1.60 -4.27 -3.05
N VAL A 639 0.47 -4.65 -2.47
CA VAL A 639 -0.78 -3.91 -2.51
C VAL A 639 -1.35 -3.80 -1.12
N ASN A 640 -1.59 -2.57 -0.65
CA ASN A 640 -2.14 -2.30 0.67
C ASN A 640 -3.44 -1.52 0.52
N LEU A 641 -4.58 -2.19 0.71
CA LEU A 641 -5.91 -1.59 0.82
C LEU A 641 -6.27 -1.51 2.31
N THR A 642 -5.69 -0.52 2.99
CA THR A 642 -5.81 -0.38 4.45
C THR A 642 -6.35 0.97 4.88
N GLN A 643 -7.10 1.00 5.97
CA GLN A 643 -7.49 2.19 6.73
C GLN A 643 -6.77 2.20 8.10
N GLU A 644 -6.55 3.37 8.67
CA GLU A 644 -5.93 3.49 10.00
C GLU A 644 -6.99 3.51 11.10
N VAL A 645 -6.80 2.69 12.14
CA VAL A 645 -7.58 2.71 13.38
C VAL A 645 -6.66 2.91 14.57
N VAL A 646 -7.19 3.42 15.68
CA VAL A 646 -6.42 3.55 16.93
C VAL A 646 -6.31 2.16 17.56
N GLY A 647 -5.11 1.57 17.50
CA GLY A 647 -4.84 0.25 18.06
C GLY A 647 -4.42 0.30 19.52
N ASN A 648 -3.65 1.31 19.90
CA ASN A 648 -3.18 1.49 21.27
C ASN A 648 -3.12 2.97 21.67
N ILE A 649 -3.22 3.24 22.97
CA ILE A 649 -3.12 4.57 23.56
C ILE A 649 -2.07 4.51 24.67
N THR A 650 -0.91 5.13 24.43
CA THR A 650 0.15 5.22 25.44
C THR A 650 0.04 6.56 26.16
N LEU A 651 -0.04 6.52 27.49
CA LEU A 651 0.07 7.71 28.33
C LEU A 651 1.48 7.81 28.89
N ARG A 652 2.13 8.94 28.64
CA ARG A 652 3.40 9.30 29.29
C ARG A 652 3.13 10.38 30.31
N ILE A 653 3.21 10.02 31.58
CA ILE A 653 3.07 10.95 32.70
C ILE A 653 4.47 11.44 33.08
N THR A 654 4.70 12.74 32.99
CA THR A 654 5.96 13.39 33.41
C THR A 654 5.65 14.34 34.55
N ASP A 655 6.11 13.99 35.75
CA ASP A 655 6.02 14.87 36.90
C ASP A 655 7.09 15.96 36.81
N THR A 656 6.65 17.21 36.80
CA THR A 656 7.53 18.40 36.74
C THR A 656 7.33 19.21 38.02
N VAL A 657 8.34 19.98 38.45
CA VAL A 657 8.20 20.88 39.60
C VAL A 657 7.16 21.95 39.25
N GLY A 658 5.94 21.82 39.78
CA GLY A 658 4.78 22.67 39.46
C GLY A 658 3.55 21.92 38.90
N GLY A 659 3.63 20.61 38.64
CA GLY A 659 2.48 19.79 38.25
C GLY A 659 2.81 18.57 37.40
N THR A 660 1.82 17.71 37.20
CA THR A 660 1.93 16.51 36.37
C THR A 660 1.53 16.83 34.93
N ARG A 661 2.43 16.60 33.97
CA ARG A 661 2.13 16.71 32.52
C ARG A 661 1.86 15.31 31.96
N THR A 662 0.66 15.10 31.44
CA THR A 662 0.29 13.85 30.76
C THR A 662 0.32 14.05 29.25
N GLU A 663 1.17 13.32 28.56
CA GLU A 663 1.23 13.23 27.10
C GLU A 663 0.51 11.97 26.64
N LYS A 664 -0.40 12.12 25.67
CA LYS A 664 -1.21 11.02 25.13
C LYS A 664 -0.81 10.76 23.69
N THR A 665 -0.22 9.59 23.43
CA THR A 665 0.18 9.17 22.09
C THR A 665 -0.78 8.10 21.58
N LEU A 666 -1.37 8.35 20.42
CA LEU A 666 -2.27 7.42 19.73
C LEU A 666 -1.44 6.58 18.76
N ASP A 667 -1.34 5.28 19.01
CA ASP A 667 -0.72 4.35 18.06
C ASP A 667 -1.77 3.91 17.03
N LYS A 668 -1.45 4.15 15.76
CA LYS A 668 -2.35 3.88 14.65
C LYS A 668 -1.96 2.56 13.99
N GLN A 669 -2.90 1.64 13.98
CA GLN A 669 -2.75 0.35 13.31
C GLN A 669 -3.49 0.37 11.97
N LYS A 670 -2.85 -0.18 10.93
CA LYS A 670 -3.46 -0.34 9.61
C LYS A 670 -4.32 -1.60 9.61
N VAL A 671 -5.60 -1.46 9.29
CA VAL A 671 -6.54 -2.56 9.10
C VAL A 671 -7.05 -2.58 7.66
N GLY A 672 -7.17 -3.75 7.06
CA GLY A 672 -7.56 -3.94 5.67
C GLY A 672 -6.82 -5.12 5.05
N LEU A 673 -6.64 -5.08 3.73
CA LEU A 673 -5.90 -6.10 3.00
C LEU A 673 -4.49 -5.62 2.67
N THR A 674 -3.50 -6.43 3.03
CA THR A 674 -2.12 -6.35 2.53
C THR A 674 -1.85 -7.59 1.71
N LEU A 675 -1.52 -7.43 0.43
CA LEU A 675 -1.24 -8.52 -0.49
C LEU A 675 0.19 -8.40 -1.01
N ASN A 676 1.02 -9.40 -0.75
CA ASN A 676 2.34 -9.54 -1.36
C ASN A 676 2.30 -10.68 -2.39
N VAL A 677 2.76 -10.40 -3.61
CA VAL A 677 2.88 -11.38 -4.70
C VAL A 677 4.28 -11.31 -5.27
N LYS A 678 4.99 -12.43 -5.32
CA LYS A 678 6.29 -12.56 -5.95
C LYS A 678 6.21 -13.54 -7.11
N ILE A 679 6.74 -13.17 -8.26
CA ILE A 679 6.90 -14.07 -9.41
C ILE A 679 8.35 -14.48 -9.49
N GLU A 680 8.65 -15.75 -9.27
CA GLU A 680 10.01 -16.28 -9.43
C GLU A 680 10.34 -16.49 -10.90
N ARG A 681 9.48 -17.25 -11.60
CA ARG A 681 9.76 -17.69 -12.97
C ARG A 681 8.49 -17.91 -13.77
N ILE A 682 8.55 -17.59 -15.07
CA ILE A 682 7.48 -17.89 -16.05
C ILE A 682 8.10 -18.80 -17.11
N ASP A 683 7.70 -20.06 -17.11
CA ASP A 683 8.23 -21.04 -18.04
C ASP A 683 7.58 -20.96 -19.42
N ASP A 684 8.31 -21.43 -20.43
CA ASP A 684 7.83 -21.54 -21.80
C ASP A 684 6.61 -22.46 -21.93
N ASN A 685 6.49 -23.45 -21.04
CA ASN A 685 5.37 -24.40 -20.99
C ASN A 685 4.07 -23.86 -20.35
N GLY A 686 4.02 -22.55 -20.11
CA GLY A 686 2.85 -21.87 -19.56
C GLY A 686 2.66 -22.10 -18.07
N PHE A 687 3.71 -22.55 -17.36
CA PHE A 687 3.68 -22.60 -15.89
C PHE A 687 4.29 -21.34 -15.30
N VAL A 688 3.66 -20.83 -14.25
CA VAL A 688 4.10 -19.68 -13.46
C VAL A 688 4.45 -20.18 -12.07
N SER A 689 5.69 -19.92 -11.66
CA SER A 689 6.16 -20.17 -10.29
C SER A 689 6.10 -18.87 -9.51
N LEU A 690 5.25 -18.82 -8.48
CA LEU A 690 4.95 -17.61 -7.74
C LEU A 690 4.73 -17.90 -6.24
N SER A 691 4.84 -16.89 -5.40
CA SER A 691 4.44 -16.97 -3.99
C SER A 691 3.50 -15.81 -3.64
N VAL A 692 2.50 -16.09 -2.81
CA VAL A 692 1.49 -15.12 -2.39
C VAL A 692 1.37 -15.16 -0.87
N GLY A 693 1.40 -13.97 -0.28
CA GLY A 693 1.18 -13.76 1.14
C GLY A 693 0.10 -12.70 1.37
N PRO A 694 -1.19 -13.06 1.41
CA PRO A 694 -2.25 -12.15 1.79
C PRO A 694 -2.38 -12.08 3.32
N THR A 695 -2.53 -10.87 3.84
CA THR A 695 -2.85 -10.56 5.23
C THR A 695 -4.12 -9.71 5.26
N VAL A 696 -5.14 -10.18 5.98
CA VAL A 696 -6.41 -9.49 6.20
C VAL A 696 -6.50 -9.10 7.67
N ASN A 697 -6.51 -7.81 7.93
CA ASN A 697 -6.75 -7.22 9.24
C ASN A 697 -8.14 -6.60 9.27
N SER A 698 -8.97 -6.94 10.26
CA SER A 698 -10.31 -6.37 10.41
C SER A 698 -10.57 -5.94 11.84
N PRO A 699 -11.17 -4.75 12.07
CA PRO A 699 -11.60 -4.37 13.41
C PRO A 699 -12.78 -5.26 13.85
N THR A 700 -12.64 -5.94 14.98
CA THR A 700 -13.66 -6.86 15.52
C THR A 700 -14.51 -6.24 16.63
N GLY A 701 -14.03 -5.15 17.21
CA GLY A 701 -14.72 -4.45 18.28
C GLY A 701 -13.94 -3.25 18.76
N SER A 702 -14.41 -2.66 19.86
CA SER A 702 -13.71 -1.56 20.53
C SER A 702 -13.73 -1.78 22.03
N GLU A 703 -12.62 -1.50 22.69
CA GLU A 703 -12.49 -1.60 24.14
C GLU A 703 -12.16 -0.22 24.71
N ASP A 704 -12.73 0.13 25.86
CA ASP A 704 -12.36 1.35 26.58
C ASP A 704 -11.33 1.00 27.65
N THR A 705 -10.14 1.56 27.50
CA THR A 705 -9.00 1.31 28.40
C THR A 705 -8.99 2.24 29.61
N GLY A 706 -10.02 3.09 29.77
CA GLY A 706 -10.04 4.21 30.74
C GLY A 706 -9.21 5.42 30.26
N ASN A 707 -8.29 5.20 29.33
CA ASN A 707 -7.49 6.24 28.66
C ASN A 707 -8.08 6.66 27.30
N GLY A 708 -9.18 6.03 26.89
CA GLY A 708 -9.84 6.21 25.60
C GLY A 708 -10.15 4.88 24.91
N ARG A 709 -10.94 4.99 23.85
CA ARG A 709 -11.44 3.83 23.10
C ARG A 709 -10.43 3.36 22.06
N ILE A 710 -9.98 2.12 22.17
CA ILE A 710 -9.14 1.43 21.18
C ILE A 710 -9.98 0.49 20.32
N SER A 711 -9.49 0.12 19.14
CA SER A 711 -10.11 -0.88 18.27
C SER A 711 -9.39 -2.21 18.41
N LEU A 712 -10.13 -3.28 18.68
CA LEU A 712 -9.61 -4.64 18.65
C LEU A 712 -9.47 -5.08 17.20
N VAL A 713 -8.30 -5.58 16.82
CA VAL A 713 -7.99 -5.98 15.44
C VAL A 713 -7.76 -7.49 15.40
N ALA A 714 -8.52 -8.19 14.55
CA ALA A 714 -8.18 -9.56 14.17
C ALA A 714 -7.28 -9.54 12.94
N GLU A 715 -6.22 -10.34 12.96
CA GLU A 715 -5.32 -10.54 11.84
C GLU A 715 -5.42 -11.98 11.34
N ARG A 716 -5.44 -12.14 10.01
CA ARG A 716 -5.39 -13.43 9.34
C ARG A 716 -4.38 -13.33 8.21
N SER A 717 -3.30 -14.11 8.30
CA SER A 717 -2.24 -14.13 7.30
C SER A 717 -2.02 -15.54 6.77
N ILE A 718 -1.71 -15.63 5.48
CA ILE A 718 -1.34 -16.87 4.81
C ILE A 718 0.00 -16.62 4.12
N GLN A 719 0.86 -17.63 4.07
CA GLN A 719 2.07 -17.63 3.25
C GLN A 719 2.08 -18.89 2.40
N SER A 720 1.91 -18.76 1.09
CA SER A 720 1.80 -19.94 0.20
C SER A 720 3.12 -20.70 0.02
N GLY A 721 4.26 -20.07 0.31
CA GLY A 721 5.56 -20.54 -0.19
C GLY A 721 5.61 -20.47 -1.72
N LEU A 722 6.56 -21.18 -2.33
CA LEU A 722 6.66 -21.28 -3.79
C LEU A 722 5.64 -22.27 -4.32
N ILE A 723 4.70 -21.79 -5.13
CA ILE A 723 3.70 -22.60 -5.82
C ILE A 723 3.85 -22.48 -7.32
N ARG A 724 3.50 -23.55 -8.04
CA ARG A 724 3.60 -23.63 -9.50
C ARG A 724 2.22 -23.90 -10.08
N LEU A 725 1.75 -23.00 -10.94
CA LEU A 725 0.41 -23.05 -11.54
C LEU A 725 0.50 -22.91 -13.06
N ARG A 726 -0.41 -23.55 -13.79
CA ARG A 726 -0.54 -23.31 -15.23
C ARG A 726 -1.26 -21.97 -15.48
N ASP A 727 -0.99 -21.36 -16.62
CA ASP A 727 -1.72 -20.23 -17.16
C ASP A 727 -3.24 -20.47 -17.13
N GLY A 728 -3.99 -19.54 -16.55
CA GLY A 728 -5.44 -19.60 -16.35
C GLY A 728 -5.92 -20.58 -15.28
N GLN A 729 -5.05 -21.35 -14.64
CA GLN A 729 -5.45 -22.33 -13.62
C GLN A 729 -5.71 -21.65 -12.27
N THR A 730 -6.90 -21.85 -11.72
CA THR A 730 -7.23 -21.38 -10.37
C THR A 730 -6.78 -22.39 -9.31
N LEU A 731 -6.05 -21.93 -8.30
CA LEU A 731 -5.74 -22.66 -7.09
C LEU A 731 -6.45 -22.04 -5.89
N ILE A 732 -7.01 -22.90 -5.03
CA ILE A 732 -7.49 -22.51 -3.71
C ILE A 732 -6.33 -22.72 -2.73
N LEU A 733 -5.77 -21.63 -2.22
CA LEU A 733 -4.59 -21.65 -1.34
C LEU A 733 -4.93 -22.06 0.09
N SER A 734 -6.11 -21.67 0.58
CA SER A 734 -6.50 -21.94 1.95
C SER A 734 -8.02 -21.84 2.12
N GLY A 735 -8.54 -22.65 3.06
CA GLY A 735 -9.89 -22.64 3.59
C GLY A 735 -9.83 -22.81 5.10
N ILE A 736 -9.30 -21.80 5.81
CA ILE A 736 -9.19 -21.85 7.27
C ILE A 736 -10.59 -21.66 7.82
N ILE A 737 -11.14 -22.72 8.41
CA ILE A 737 -12.45 -22.70 9.06
C ILE A 737 -12.20 -22.81 10.57
N GLN A 738 -12.74 -21.85 11.31
CA GLN A 738 -12.79 -21.88 12.76
C GLN A 738 -14.25 -21.87 13.20
N ASP A 739 -14.69 -22.99 13.75
CA ASP A 739 -16.03 -23.14 14.33
C ASP A 739 -15.92 -23.20 15.85
N GLN A 740 -16.68 -22.35 16.53
CA GLN A 740 -16.78 -22.29 17.98
C GLN A 740 -18.25 -22.38 18.38
N ASP A 741 -18.63 -23.46 19.06
CA ASP A 741 -19.94 -23.61 19.70
C ASP A 741 -19.78 -23.53 21.21
N ARG A 742 -20.41 -22.54 21.81
CA ARG A 742 -20.45 -22.33 23.25
C ARG A 742 -21.89 -22.38 23.72
N THR A 743 -22.24 -23.42 24.48
CA THR A 743 -23.53 -23.50 25.16
C THR A 743 -23.33 -23.32 26.66
N THR A 744 -23.99 -22.30 27.23
CA THR A 744 -24.02 -22.04 28.67
C THR A 744 -25.44 -22.29 29.19
N VAL A 745 -25.57 -23.20 30.16
CA VAL A 745 -26.86 -23.52 30.79
C VAL A 745 -26.78 -23.24 32.28
N SER A 746 -27.60 -22.31 32.74
CA SER A 746 -27.85 -22.07 34.17
C SER A 746 -29.22 -22.65 34.52
N LYS A 747 -29.32 -23.49 35.55
CA LYS A 747 -30.58 -24.14 35.91
C LYS A 747 -30.72 -24.33 37.42
N LEU A 748 -31.97 -24.38 37.88
CA LEU A 748 -32.28 -24.79 39.23
C LEU A 748 -32.14 -26.32 39.33
N PRO A 749 -31.39 -26.87 40.29
CA PRO A 749 -31.28 -28.31 40.44
C PRO A 749 -32.66 -28.94 40.68
N ILE A 750 -32.86 -30.17 40.20
CA ILE A 750 -34.13 -30.94 40.23
C ILE A 750 -35.18 -30.34 39.29
N LEU A 751 -35.62 -29.09 39.52
CA LEU A 751 -36.72 -28.46 38.77
C LEU A 751 -36.35 -28.15 37.31
N GLY A 752 -35.09 -27.84 37.03
CA GLY A 752 -34.58 -27.61 35.67
C GLY A 752 -34.43 -28.87 34.81
N ASP A 753 -34.50 -30.06 35.43
CA ASP A 753 -34.31 -31.36 34.75
C ASP A 753 -35.64 -32.08 34.43
N ILE A 754 -36.77 -31.52 34.86
CA ILE A 754 -38.09 -32.08 34.55
C ILE A 754 -38.35 -31.94 33.04
N PRO A 755 -38.69 -33.03 32.31
CA PRO A 755 -39.08 -32.96 30.90
C PRO A 755 -40.25 -31.99 30.69
N LEU A 756 -40.28 -31.28 29.55
CA LEU A 756 -41.24 -30.21 29.23
C LEU A 756 -41.17 -28.96 30.14
N LEU A 757 -41.31 -29.14 31.46
CA LEU A 757 -41.45 -28.05 32.43
C LEU A 757 -40.12 -27.43 32.86
N GLY A 758 -39.01 -28.19 32.80
CA GLY A 758 -37.68 -27.72 33.20
C GLY A 758 -37.15 -26.56 32.36
N ALA A 759 -37.71 -26.35 31.16
CA ALA A 759 -37.42 -25.17 30.34
C ALA A 759 -37.78 -23.84 31.02
N LEU A 760 -38.75 -23.83 31.94
CA LEU A 760 -39.15 -22.64 32.71
C LEU A 760 -38.19 -22.33 33.87
N PHE A 761 -37.34 -23.28 34.27
CA PHE A 761 -36.43 -23.20 35.42
C PHE A 761 -34.95 -23.18 35.00
N ARG A 762 -34.67 -22.97 33.71
CA ARG A 762 -33.32 -22.88 33.15
C ARG A 762 -33.19 -21.71 32.19
N LYS A 763 -31.97 -21.19 32.08
CA LYS A 763 -31.51 -20.27 31.06
C LYS A 763 -30.51 -21.00 30.17
N THR A 764 -30.70 -20.90 28.87
CA THR A 764 -29.77 -21.45 27.88
C THR A 764 -29.32 -20.33 26.96
N ASN A 765 -28.02 -20.09 26.92
CA ASN A 765 -27.37 -19.23 25.95
C ASN A 765 -26.50 -20.12 25.06
N ARG A 766 -26.81 -20.17 23.76
CA ARG A 766 -26.02 -20.88 22.77
C ARG A 766 -25.44 -19.88 21.79
N GLN A 767 -24.13 -19.80 21.75
CA GLN A 767 -23.36 -18.96 20.84
C GLN A 767 -22.62 -19.86 19.86
N ASN A 768 -22.95 -19.75 18.58
CA ASN A 768 -22.24 -20.39 17.49
C ASN A 768 -21.51 -19.30 16.71
N GLU A 769 -20.22 -19.46 16.51
CA GLU A 769 -19.39 -18.56 15.71
C GLU A 769 -18.59 -19.39 14.70
N ARG A 770 -18.75 -19.08 13.43
CA ARG A 770 -18.02 -19.70 12.31
C ARG A 770 -17.29 -18.63 11.53
N ARG A 771 -15.97 -18.76 11.45
CA ARG A 771 -15.10 -17.85 10.70
C ARG A 771 -14.39 -18.63 9.61
N GLU A 772 -14.44 -18.14 8.38
CA GLU A 772 -13.88 -18.82 7.22
C GLU A 772 -13.13 -17.84 6.31
N VAL A 773 -11.87 -18.15 5.98
CA VAL A 773 -11.11 -17.40 4.97
C VAL A 773 -10.74 -18.30 3.82
N ILE A 774 -11.17 -17.90 2.62
CA ILE A 774 -10.87 -18.57 1.35
C ILE A 774 -10.03 -17.64 0.49
N VAL A 775 -8.89 -18.12 0.02
CA VAL A 775 -8.05 -17.41 -0.95
C VAL A 775 -7.95 -18.22 -2.23
N LEU A 776 -8.43 -17.64 -3.33
CA LEU A 776 -8.27 -18.19 -4.67
C LEU A 776 -7.25 -17.36 -5.44
N LEU A 777 -6.46 -18.04 -6.25
CA LEU A 777 -5.38 -17.45 -7.02
C LEU A 777 -5.46 -17.97 -8.45
N THR A 778 -5.43 -17.06 -9.42
CA THR A 778 -5.39 -17.42 -10.85
C THR A 778 -4.34 -16.56 -11.55
N PRO A 779 -3.19 -17.13 -11.97
CA PRO A 779 -2.25 -16.44 -12.85
C PRO A 779 -2.72 -16.51 -14.29
N GLN A 780 -2.48 -15.44 -15.05
CA GLN A 780 -2.71 -15.34 -16.49
C GLN A 780 -1.49 -14.71 -17.15
N ILE A 781 -0.77 -15.44 -17.98
CA ILE A 781 0.42 -14.93 -18.68
C ILE A 781 -0.04 -13.89 -19.70
N MET A 782 0.59 -12.72 -19.70
CA MET A 782 0.29 -11.71 -20.70
C MET A 782 0.92 -12.09 -22.03
N ASP A 783 0.10 -12.17 -23.07
CA ASP A 783 0.58 -12.23 -24.45
C ASP A 783 1.03 -10.82 -24.89
N ASP A 784 2.31 -10.68 -25.23
CA ASP A 784 2.92 -9.46 -25.80
C ASP A 784 2.99 -9.53 -27.34
N SER A 785 2.30 -10.48 -27.97
CA SER A 785 2.22 -10.55 -29.42
C SER A 785 1.46 -9.34 -30.00
N GLU A 786 1.75 -8.99 -31.26
CA GLU A 786 1.07 -7.91 -32.00
C GLU A 786 -0.46 -8.11 -32.11
N ARG A 787 -0.97 -9.27 -31.71
CA ARG A 787 -2.40 -9.62 -31.69
C ARG A 787 -3.06 -9.41 -30.31
N SER A 788 -2.29 -9.02 -29.29
CA SER A 788 -2.79 -8.77 -27.95
C SER A 788 -3.54 -7.44 -27.86
N SER A 789 -4.69 -7.43 -27.19
CA SER A 789 -5.46 -6.19 -26.91
C SER A 789 -4.67 -5.17 -26.05
N TYR A 790 -3.60 -5.62 -25.39
CA TYR A 790 -2.68 -4.79 -24.60
C TYR A 790 -1.27 -4.71 -25.23
N GLY A 791 -1.09 -5.25 -26.45
CA GLY A 791 0.20 -5.31 -27.12
C GLY A 791 0.74 -3.92 -27.47
N TYR A 792 2.00 -3.67 -27.15
CA TYR A 792 2.69 -2.47 -27.61
C TYR A 792 2.97 -2.61 -29.11
N ASN A 793 2.26 -1.86 -29.95
CA ASN A 793 2.60 -1.74 -31.36
C ASN A 793 4.05 -1.23 -31.48
N TYR A 794 4.97 -2.11 -31.86
CA TYR A 794 6.34 -1.72 -32.15
C TYR A 794 6.33 -0.89 -33.43
N THR A 795 6.45 0.44 -33.29
CA THR A 795 6.70 1.34 -34.42
C THR A 795 8.21 1.49 -34.60
N PRO A 796 8.87 0.74 -35.52
CA PRO A 796 10.29 0.89 -35.76
C PRO A 796 10.61 2.33 -36.21
N SER A 797 11.77 2.83 -35.81
CA SER A 797 12.29 4.11 -36.32
C SER A 797 12.42 4.06 -37.85
N PRO A 798 12.40 5.20 -38.57
CA PRO A 798 12.47 5.23 -40.03
C PRO A 798 13.65 4.43 -40.60
N GLN A 799 14.79 4.44 -39.91
CA GLN A 799 15.99 3.67 -40.27
C GLN A 799 15.78 2.16 -40.12
N ILE A 800 15.16 1.72 -39.02
CA ILE A 800 14.84 0.30 -38.79
C ILE A 800 13.74 -0.15 -39.75
N ARG A 801 12.76 0.73 -40.06
CA ARG A 801 11.69 0.46 -41.02
C ARG A 801 12.24 0.27 -42.43
N GLN A 802 13.17 1.13 -42.88
CA GLN A 802 13.87 0.94 -44.16
C GLN A 802 14.69 -0.36 -44.19
N VAL A 803 15.30 -0.76 -43.07
CA VAL A 803 16.04 -2.03 -42.97
C VAL A 803 15.09 -3.25 -42.99
N LEU A 804 13.90 -3.14 -42.40
CA LEU A 804 12.88 -4.20 -42.39
C LEU A 804 12.16 -4.32 -43.74
N GLU A 805 11.82 -3.20 -44.38
CA GLU A 805 11.20 -3.14 -45.72
C GLU A 805 12.16 -3.65 -46.80
N ARG A 806 13.45 -3.29 -46.72
CA ARG A 806 14.50 -3.80 -47.62
C ARG A 806 14.75 -5.31 -47.45
N ARG A 807 14.14 -5.94 -46.44
CA ARG A 807 14.17 -7.39 -46.15
C ARG A 807 12.82 -8.08 -46.31
N GLY A 808 11.84 -7.43 -46.95
CA GLY A 808 10.54 -8.02 -47.25
C GLY A 808 9.56 -8.12 -46.08
N VAL A 809 9.88 -7.53 -44.92
CA VAL A 809 8.94 -7.45 -43.79
C VAL A 809 8.09 -6.20 -43.95
N ARG A 810 6.82 -6.36 -44.32
CA ARG A 810 5.87 -5.24 -44.44
C ARG A 810 5.49 -4.71 -43.06
N VAL A 811 5.95 -3.51 -42.73
CA VAL A 811 5.48 -2.77 -41.56
C VAL A 811 4.26 -1.95 -41.99
N GLN A 812 3.11 -2.09 -41.32
CA GLN A 812 1.90 -1.35 -41.69
C GLN A 812 2.14 0.18 -41.58
N PRO A 813 1.73 0.95 -42.61
CA PRO A 813 1.75 2.41 -42.52
C PRO A 813 0.66 2.90 -41.56
N ARG A 814 0.86 4.15 -41.13
CA ARG A 814 0.07 4.88 -40.14
C ARG A 814 -1.40 5.04 -40.53
#